data_AF-A0A364XXS6-F1
#
_entry.id   AF-A0A364XXS6-F1
#
_cell.length_a   1.000
_cell.length_b   1.000
_cell.length_c   1.000
_cell.angle_alpha   90.00
_cell.angle_beta   90.00
_cell.angle_gamma   90.00
#
_symmetry.space_group_name_H-M   'P 1'
#
loop_
_entity.id
_entity.type
_entity.pdbx_description
1 polymer ?
#
loop_
_entity_poly.entity_id
_entity_poly.type
_entity_poly.pdbx_seq_one_letter_code
_entity_poly.pdbx_strand_id
1 'polypeptide(L)'
;MKRKLPLTMTKVTRNRARCLMLLLLLSMSQFSHAQISLLKDVNRWSDPYYNDFNSIEGHGNGAFFHGGDSLYFTDGTPNGTVALTAMDYPDGGHSYNGYYYFSNGESLWRSDGTVAGTTFFKDVLPSEEYVFFNPVYVEMNGILYFKGRTVSTGIEIWRTDGTVAGTYVLKDVKPGSASADPQNLTVVGNKLFFSAPSGNNKGIELWVSDGTQTGTTMVYDINPGSNSSDPANMVGVDGICYFTAKNPTYGKELWRSDGTAAGTWMVKDIRPGSAGTIDKLRAVNNLVMFEAHDGVHGKEIWKSDGTEAGTQMVKDIYPGSNGSSPEPYVTTEVFSYGGIYYFISSYVSNRLWRSDGTEAGTYPITSPMQGADYSFMYMNFTVFNDEVYFMAQDDWLYTQLWKTGGTLANTVKLDNRFGYFTYGNSARLAACGQNLMMISQEVELPTGVMSPTKIRIGDGTPGGTTDVFTLPAPSVGSSPQYFIALDNATLFAGQEGGDFLFHNLYRTDGTSSGTSEVKKFKHVHTMQRLDNQRVVLTAQLVEGGSALYVSDGTTSGTQNITPAGAPPLRIRSSANANGWVFFHGANYSSGTSNGLYKTNGTSAGTVLLKSFEGDGFGAFEMAAYGDKLLFSAPENPPAYQQELWISDGTAAGTSILANINPAGGSSPHLFTPVNGNMIFTAWDGAGYELYITDGTTAGTSKLKDFSPAKNEIQELTAFDNKALFTVSNDADGRSLWVTDGTAAGTLLVKDFAAGFEQIDIVEQVGIDMMVLVTIGGQTALWKTNGTTAGTILVKQFDVQFTHIYKATSEVINGVLYFARQAEGGGLWRTDGTDCGTFQIESSLPISVQDIGSVGATVLFNGNINEQSYISEFGPELYRYDVEGIAPCEAVARAAQFNDEMNGDDTMRSYPNPFKHELIVQVNGEANRTYAVEVFALNGRRIQSTAELIFNEKYPMGSEWPEGIYLLKANVNGKIVTRKVVKTH
;
A
#
# COMPACT_ATOMS: atom_id res chain seq x y z
N MET A 1 -34.68 -37.84 3.88
CA MET A 1 -35.23 -38.98 3.11
C MET A 1 -34.75 -38.88 1.66
N LYS A 2 -34.18 -39.97 1.14
CA LYS A 2 -33.62 -40.09 -0.22
C LYS A 2 -34.73 -40.01 -1.29
N ARG A 3 -34.52 -39.21 -2.35
CA ARG A 3 -34.94 -39.55 -3.72
C ARG A 3 -34.00 -38.92 -4.73
N LYS A 4 -33.42 -39.78 -5.58
CA LYS A 4 -32.58 -39.48 -6.74
C LYS A 4 -33.42 -38.86 -7.86
N LEU A 5 -32.88 -37.85 -8.53
CA LEU A 5 -33.16 -37.52 -9.93
C LEU A 5 -31.80 -37.39 -10.64
N PRO A 6 -31.59 -38.04 -11.79
CA PRO A 6 -30.35 -37.95 -12.56
C PRO A 6 -30.51 -36.87 -13.63
N LEU A 7 -29.64 -35.87 -13.65
CA LEU A 7 -29.46 -34.96 -14.78
C LEU A 7 -28.00 -34.48 -14.77
N THR A 8 -27.34 -34.72 -15.89
CA THR A 8 -25.98 -34.34 -16.27
C THR A 8 -25.70 -32.86 -15.97
N MET A 9 -24.73 -32.58 -15.09
CA MET A 9 -24.20 -31.23 -14.87
C MET A 9 -23.22 -30.86 -15.98
N THR A 10 -23.63 -29.95 -16.86
CA THR A 10 -22.71 -29.13 -17.67
C THR A 10 -22.59 -27.77 -16.99
N LYS A 11 -21.35 -27.38 -16.66
CA LYS A 11 -20.85 -26.06 -16.22
C LYS A 11 -21.87 -25.08 -15.61
N VAL A 12 -22.01 -25.15 -14.29
CA VAL A 12 -22.51 -24.02 -13.48
C VAL A 12 -21.32 -23.12 -13.15
N THR A 13 -21.34 -21.85 -13.60
CA THR A 13 -20.32 -20.84 -13.27
C THR A 13 -20.40 -20.43 -11.79
N ARG A 14 -19.23 -20.33 -11.12
CA ARG A 14 -19.05 -19.96 -9.69
C ARG A 14 -19.85 -18.73 -9.23
N ASN A 15 -20.15 -17.78 -10.12
CA ASN A 15 -20.83 -16.52 -9.77
C ASN A 15 -22.32 -16.69 -9.39
N ARG A 16 -23.04 -17.67 -9.97
CA ARG A 16 -24.46 -17.89 -9.63
C ARG A 16 -24.65 -18.61 -8.29
N ALA A 17 -23.67 -19.41 -7.86
CA ALA A 17 -23.70 -20.05 -6.54
C ALA A 17 -23.46 -19.03 -5.41
N ARG A 18 -22.64 -18.00 -5.66
CA ARG A 18 -22.34 -16.92 -4.69
C ARG A 18 -23.53 -15.96 -4.50
N CYS A 19 -24.23 -15.57 -5.55
CA CYS A 19 -25.46 -14.76 -5.41
C CYS A 19 -26.58 -15.51 -4.69
N LEU A 20 -26.70 -16.83 -4.90
CA LEU A 20 -27.71 -17.64 -4.20
C LEU A 20 -27.38 -17.82 -2.71
N MET A 21 -26.09 -17.88 -2.36
CA MET A 21 -25.62 -17.95 -0.97
C MET A 21 -25.80 -16.61 -0.23
N LEU A 22 -25.60 -15.47 -0.92
CA LEU A 22 -25.87 -14.13 -0.40
C LEU A 22 -27.37 -13.90 -0.14
N LEU A 23 -28.24 -14.34 -1.05
CA LEU A 23 -29.70 -14.25 -0.91
C LEU A 23 -30.24 -15.14 0.23
N LEU A 24 -29.58 -16.27 0.52
CA LEU A 24 -29.90 -17.13 1.67
C LEU A 24 -29.44 -16.54 3.00
N LEU A 25 -28.29 -15.84 3.03
CA LEU A 25 -27.76 -15.18 4.23
C LEU A 25 -28.53 -13.88 4.60
N LEU A 26 -29.01 -13.13 3.62
CA LEU A 26 -29.83 -11.91 3.81
C LEU A 26 -31.24 -12.18 4.36
N SER A 27 -31.68 -13.45 4.39
CA SER A 27 -33.00 -13.85 4.90
C SER A 27 -33.05 -14.08 6.42
N MET A 28 -31.93 -13.95 7.14
CA MET A 28 -31.86 -14.12 8.59
C MET A 28 -31.42 -12.80 9.24
N SER A 29 -32.36 -12.14 9.92
CA SER A 29 -32.16 -10.85 10.58
C SER A 29 -31.25 -10.95 11.81
N GLN A 30 -30.44 -9.89 12.00
CA GLN A 30 -29.57 -9.51 13.14
C GLN A 30 -28.07 -9.80 12.97
N PHE A 31 -27.37 -8.85 12.34
CA PHE A 31 -25.91 -8.69 12.45
C PHE A 31 -25.60 -7.34 13.13
N SER A 32 -24.57 -7.30 13.97
CA SER A 32 -24.10 -6.07 14.65
C SER A 32 -23.11 -5.29 13.77
N HIS A 33 -22.87 -4.01 14.08
CA HIS A 33 -22.00 -3.09 13.32
C HIS A 33 -20.60 -3.63 13.01
N ALA A 34 -20.01 -4.45 13.89
CA ALA A 34 -18.70 -5.08 13.68
C ALA A 34 -18.71 -6.13 12.55
N GLN A 35 -19.84 -6.84 12.36
CA GLN A 35 -19.96 -7.89 11.34
C GLN A 35 -20.24 -7.32 9.94
N ILE A 36 -20.73 -6.07 9.84
CA ILE A 36 -20.89 -5.36 8.57
C ILE A 36 -19.53 -4.82 8.08
N SER A 37 -18.60 -4.47 8.98
CA SER A 37 -17.24 -4.06 8.60
C SER A 37 -16.48 -5.18 7.87
N LEU A 38 -16.64 -6.44 8.33
CA LEU A 38 -16.03 -7.61 7.70
C LEU A 38 -16.57 -7.91 6.28
N LEU A 39 -17.75 -7.41 5.92
CA LEU A 39 -18.34 -7.55 4.58
C LEU A 39 -17.84 -6.45 3.61
N LYS A 40 -17.23 -5.36 4.12
CA LYS A 40 -16.63 -4.30 3.30
C LYS A 40 -15.40 -4.80 2.54
N ASP A 41 -14.66 -5.76 3.10
CA ASP A 41 -13.45 -6.34 2.49
C ASP A 41 -13.72 -7.49 1.53
N VAL A 42 -14.88 -8.14 1.59
CA VAL A 42 -15.18 -9.33 0.76
C VAL A 42 -15.45 -8.95 -0.72
N ASN A 43 -15.80 -7.69 -1.00
CA ASN A 43 -15.98 -7.21 -2.38
C ASN A 43 -14.70 -6.67 -3.04
N ARG A 44 -13.55 -6.61 -2.34
CA ARG A 44 -12.22 -6.44 -2.97
C ARG A 44 -11.84 -7.62 -3.89
N TRP A 45 -12.60 -8.71 -3.88
CA TRP A 45 -12.26 -9.98 -4.54
C TRP A 45 -12.80 -10.10 -5.98
N SER A 46 -12.73 -9.04 -6.78
CA SER A 46 -12.91 -9.16 -8.23
C SER A 46 -11.71 -8.59 -8.98
N ASP A 47 -10.72 -9.46 -9.14
CA ASP A 47 -9.66 -9.47 -10.14
C ASP A 47 -8.40 -8.65 -9.82
N PRO A 48 -7.23 -9.26 -9.57
CA PRO A 48 -5.93 -8.57 -9.57
C PRO A 48 -5.53 -7.97 -10.94
N TYR A 49 -6.45 -8.01 -11.91
CA TYR A 49 -6.36 -7.39 -13.23
C TYR A 49 -7.16 -6.07 -13.34
N TYR A 50 -7.78 -5.58 -12.26
CA TYR A 50 -8.36 -4.24 -12.22
C TYR A 50 -7.23 -3.21 -12.06
N ASN A 51 -6.64 -2.81 -13.19
CA ASN A 51 -5.60 -1.79 -13.27
C ASN A 51 -6.08 -0.46 -12.66
N ASP A 52 -5.34 0.11 -11.71
CA ASP A 52 -5.61 1.41 -11.07
C ASP A 52 -5.46 2.64 -12.01
N PHE A 53 -5.17 2.42 -13.30
CA PHE A 53 -5.07 3.44 -14.34
C PHE A 53 -6.35 3.54 -15.16
N ASN A 54 -7.44 3.95 -14.51
CA ASN A 54 -8.76 3.89 -15.13
C ASN A 54 -9.08 5.04 -16.10
N SER A 55 -8.41 6.19 -16.01
CA SER A 55 -8.69 7.36 -16.85
C SER A 55 -7.49 8.31 -17.00
N ILE A 56 -7.44 8.99 -18.16
CA ILE A 56 -6.66 10.20 -18.39
C ILE A 56 -7.59 11.21 -19.07
N GLU A 57 -7.58 12.45 -18.63
CA GLU A 57 -8.37 13.52 -19.22
C GLU A 57 -7.49 14.75 -19.47
N GLY A 58 -7.52 15.26 -20.70
CA GLY A 58 -6.80 16.47 -21.05
C GLY A 58 -7.39 17.71 -20.37
N HIS A 59 -6.53 18.56 -19.83
CA HIS A 59 -6.89 19.82 -19.20
C HIS A 59 -5.89 20.92 -19.55
N GLY A 60 -6.30 21.83 -20.44
CA GLY A 60 -5.41 22.85 -20.98
C GLY A 60 -4.22 22.22 -21.72
N ASN A 61 -3.00 22.51 -21.27
CA ASN A 61 -1.76 21.92 -21.82
C ASN A 61 -1.30 20.64 -21.08
N GLY A 62 -2.04 20.24 -20.04
CA GLY A 62 -1.72 19.06 -19.23
C GLY A 62 -2.84 18.02 -19.24
N ALA A 63 -2.72 17.02 -18.39
CA ALA A 63 -3.73 15.99 -18.17
C ALA A 63 -3.86 15.62 -16.70
N PHE A 64 -5.08 15.30 -16.31
CA PHE A 64 -5.35 14.60 -15.05
C PHE A 64 -5.37 13.10 -15.31
N PHE A 65 -4.83 12.33 -14.39
CA PHE A 65 -4.89 10.87 -14.44
C PHE A 65 -4.83 10.27 -13.05
N HIS A 66 -5.35 9.05 -12.92
CA HIS A 66 -5.36 8.32 -11.66
C HIS A 66 -4.22 7.30 -11.66
N GLY A 67 -3.52 7.15 -10.53
CA GLY A 67 -2.47 6.15 -10.37
C GLY A 67 -2.39 5.65 -8.93
N GLY A 68 -2.81 4.41 -8.70
CA GLY A 68 -3.06 3.90 -7.34
C GLY A 68 -4.12 4.76 -6.62
N ASP A 69 -3.92 5.02 -5.33
CA ASP A 69 -4.83 5.78 -4.47
C ASP A 69 -4.64 7.31 -4.59
N SER A 70 -4.28 7.82 -5.77
CA SER A 70 -3.95 9.24 -5.94
C SER A 70 -4.37 9.80 -7.30
N LEU A 71 -4.83 11.06 -7.26
CA LEU A 71 -5.05 11.89 -8.44
C LEU A 71 -3.76 12.64 -8.77
N TYR A 72 -3.34 12.61 -10.03
CA TYR A 72 -2.18 13.32 -10.53
C TYR A 72 -2.59 14.34 -11.58
N PHE A 73 -1.80 15.40 -11.68
CA PHE A 73 -1.75 16.27 -12.85
C PHE A 73 -0.37 16.19 -13.48
N THR A 74 -0.30 16.22 -14.81
CA THR A 74 0.95 16.33 -15.56
C THR A 74 0.82 17.38 -16.65
N ASP A 75 1.80 18.27 -16.76
CA ASP A 75 1.98 19.12 -17.95
C ASP A 75 2.79 18.43 -19.05
N GLY A 76 3.17 17.18 -18.81
CA GLY A 76 4.07 16.46 -19.69
C GLY A 76 5.56 16.70 -19.42
N THR A 77 5.94 17.08 -18.21
CA THR A 77 7.34 17.11 -17.79
C THR A 77 7.49 16.39 -16.44
N PRO A 78 8.70 15.90 -16.08
CA PRO A 78 8.93 15.37 -14.73
C PRO A 78 8.55 16.37 -13.63
N ASN A 79 8.89 17.65 -13.81
CA ASN A 79 8.68 18.69 -12.80
C ASN A 79 7.23 19.15 -12.70
N GLY A 80 6.47 19.10 -13.80
CA GLY A 80 5.05 19.43 -13.81
C GLY A 80 4.14 18.21 -13.61
N THR A 81 4.70 17.03 -13.33
CA THR A 81 3.94 15.85 -12.89
C THR A 81 3.90 15.82 -11.36
N VAL A 82 2.71 16.04 -10.80
CA VAL A 82 2.52 16.18 -9.36
C VAL A 82 1.36 15.31 -8.88
N ALA A 83 1.55 14.62 -7.76
CA ALA A 83 0.46 14.03 -6.99
C ALA A 83 -0.30 15.16 -6.32
N LEU A 84 -1.61 15.25 -6.59
CA LEU A 84 -2.45 16.34 -6.08
C LEU A 84 -2.98 16.03 -4.70
N THR A 85 -3.39 14.79 -4.47
CA THR A 85 -3.98 14.34 -3.20
C THR A 85 -4.00 12.82 -3.16
N ALA A 86 -3.70 12.26 -1.99
CA ALA A 86 -4.06 10.87 -1.68
C ALA A 86 -5.58 10.84 -1.46
N MET A 87 -6.26 9.95 -2.17
CA MET A 87 -7.69 9.72 -2.01
C MET A 87 -7.98 8.26 -2.27
N ASP A 88 -8.67 7.63 -1.33
CA ASP A 88 -8.89 6.19 -1.36
C ASP A 88 -9.72 5.74 -2.58
N TYR A 89 -10.51 6.63 -3.21
CA TYR A 89 -11.39 6.28 -4.35
C TYR A 89 -11.77 7.49 -5.25
N PRO A 90 -10.85 8.09 -6.04
CA PRO A 90 -11.24 9.10 -7.01
C PRO A 90 -12.05 8.48 -8.16
N ASP A 91 -13.35 8.80 -8.21
CA ASP A 91 -14.29 8.31 -9.21
C ASP A 91 -14.68 9.43 -10.20
N GLY A 92 -14.58 9.11 -11.49
CA GLY A 92 -14.94 10.02 -12.58
C GLY A 92 -13.97 11.20 -12.77
N GLY A 93 -14.42 12.18 -13.55
CA GLY A 93 -13.61 13.32 -13.96
C GLY A 93 -14.29 14.13 -15.05
N HIS A 94 -14.26 15.47 -14.97
CA HIS A 94 -14.58 16.34 -16.09
C HIS A 94 -13.99 17.74 -15.90
N SER A 95 -13.27 18.22 -16.90
CA SER A 95 -12.77 19.60 -16.98
C SER A 95 -13.91 20.55 -17.32
N TYR A 96 -14.22 21.49 -16.42
CA TYR A 96 -15.30 22.47 -16.56
C TYR A 96 -14.89 23.79 -15.90
N ASN A 97 -15.07 24.91 -16.61
CA ASN A 97 -14.71 26.26 -16.13
C ASN A 97 -13.29 26.40 -15.54
N GLY A 98 -12.31 25.76 -16.17
CA GLY A 98 -10.90 25.83 -15.75
C GLY A 98 -10.55 24.98 -14.51
N TYR A 99 -11.47 24.12 -14.06
CA TYR A 99 -11.22 23.14 -13.01
C TYR A 99 -11.56 21.74 -13.49
N TYR A 100 -10.87 20.72 -12.99
CA TYR A 100 -11.26 19.33 -13.09
C TYR A 100 -12.13 18.93 -11.91
N TYR A 101 -13.37 18.54 -12.17
CA TYR A 101 -14.35 18.09 -11.17
C TYR A 101 -14.34 16.58 -11.07
N PHE A 102 -14.29 16.05 -9.84
CA PHE A 102 -14.22 14.61 -9.57
C PHE A 102 -14.86 14.30 -8.21
N SER A 103 -15.18 13.03 -7.96
CA SER A 103 -15.76 12.57 -6.69
C SER A 103 -14.79 11.67 -5.94
N ASN A 104 -14.85 11.65 -4.61
CA ASN A 104 -14.15 10.65 -3.78
C ASN A 104 -15.11 9.59 -3.19
N GLY A 105 -16.27 9.40 -3.83
CA GLY A 105 -17.35 8.54 -3.34
C GLY A 105 -18.33 9.22 -2.36
N GLU A 106 -17.90 10.28 -1.67
CA GLU A 106 -18.73 10.99 -0.66
C GLU A 106 -18.96 12.47 -0.99
N SER A 107 -18.00 13.08 -1.66
CA SER A 107 -17.91 14.53 -1.88
C SER A 107 -17.52 14.86 -3.30
N LEU A 108 -18.04 15.96 -3.82
CA LEU A 108 -17.56 16.58 -5.05
C LEU A 108 -16.33 17.43 -4.73
N TRP A 109 -15.26 17.19 -5.45
CA TRP A 109 -14.00 17.92 -5.40
C TRP A 109 -13.75 18.64 -6.71
N ARG A 110 -12.85 19.62 -6.67
CA ARG A 110 -12.31 20.24 -7.88
C ARG A 110 -10.82 20.50 -7.75
N SER A 111 -10.11 20.53 -8.87
CA SER A 111 -8.68 20.86 -8.96
C SER A 111 -8.38 21.77 -10.13
N ASP A 112 -7.44 22.71 -9.96
CA ASP A 112 -6.86 23.50 -11.06
C ASP A 112 -5.54 22.90 -11.59
N GLY A 113 -5.18 21.69 -11.14
CA GLY A 113 -3.92 21.03 -11.48
C GLY A 113 -2.80 21.28 -10.47
N THR A 114 -3.06 22.00 -9.38
CA THR A 114 -2.12 22.20 -8.28
C THR A 114 -2.60 21.55 -6.98
N VAL A 115 -1.67 21.15 -6.10
CA VAL A 115 -2.00 20.61 -4.77
C VAL A 115 -2.88 21.60 -3.99
N ALA A 116 -2.53 22.89 -4.00
CA ALA A 116 -3.27 23.93 -3.27
C ALA A 116 -4.66 24.23 -3.86
N GLY A 117 -4.83 24.13 -5.19
CA GLY A 117 -6.12 24.33 -5.85
C GLY A 117 -7.01 23.09 -5.87
N THR A 118 -6.49 21.94 -5.42
CA THR A 118 -7.25 20.70 -5.23
C THR A 118 -8.00 20.76 -3.92
N THR A 119 -9.30 21.07 -3.99
CA THR A 119 -10.10 21.41 -2.82
C THR A 119 -11.47 20.74 -2.84
N PHE A 120 -11.95 20.41 -1.65
CA PHE A 120 -13.32 19.98 -1.44
C PHE A 120 -14.26 21.08 -1.94
N PHE A 121 -15.24 20.71 -2.75
CA PHE A 121 -16.17 21.65 -3.33
C PHE A 121 -17.54 21.59 -2.67
N LYS A 122 -18.14 20.40 -2.54
CA LYS A 122 -19.44 20.21 -1.87
C LYS A 122 -19.73 18.75 -1.57
N ASP A 123 -20.39 18.49 -0.44
CA ASP A 123 -21.01 17.18 -0.18
C ASP A 123 -22.15 16.96 -1.17
N VAL A 124 -22.00 15.95 -2.01
CA VAL A 124 -23.04 15.51 -2.94
C VAL A 124 -23.34 14.03 -2.79
N LEU A 125 -22.71 13.31 -1.84
CA LEU A 125 -22.95 11.89 -1.53
C LEU A 125 -22.74 11.56 -0.03
N PRO A 126 -23.43 12.21 0.93
CA PRO A 126 -23.07 12.13 2.36
C PRO A 126 -23.49 10.83 3.09
N SER A 127 -23.45 9.65 2.47
CA SER A 127 -23.98 8.40 3.06
C SER A 127 -22.93 7.43 3.58
N GLU A 128 -23.20 6.78 4.72
CA GLU A 128 -22.40 5.69 5.33
C GLU A 128 -22.41 4.36 4.54
N GLU A 129 -23.04 4.32 3.36
CA GLU A 129 -23.22 3.14 2.53
C GLU A 129 -22.41 3.32 1.25
N TYR A 130 -21.35 2.52 1.08
CA TYR A 130 -20.48 2.55 -0.08
C TYR A 130 -21.26 2.10 -1.33
N VAL A 131 -21.66 3.05 -2.17
CA VAL A 131 -22.26 2.79 -3.47
C VAL A 131 -21.18 3.09 -4.51
N PHE A 132 -20.76 2.09 -5.30
CA PHE A 132 -19.89 2.34 -6.46
C PHE A 132 -20.55 3.39 -7.34
N PHE A 133 -19.98 4.58 -7.35
CA PHE A 133 -20.61 5.76 -7.90
C PHE A 133 -19.73 6.30 -9.00
N ASN A 134 -20.09 6.01 -10.25
CA ASN A 134 -19.39 6.55 -11.42
C ASN A 134 -20.17 7.77 -11.94
N PRO A 135 -19.87 9.01 -11.50
CA PRO A 135 -20.56 10.19 -11.98
C PRO A 135 -20.23 10.42 -13.45
N VAL A 136 -21.28 10.36 -14.28
CA VAL A 136 -21.21 10.87 -15.64
C VAL A 136 -21.50 12.37 -15.58
N TYR A 137 -20.54 13.17 -16.01
CA TYR A 137 -20.66 14.62 -16.12
C TYR A 137 -20.98 15.00 -17.57
N VAL A 138 -21.95 15.90 -17.77
CA VAL A 138 -22.25 16.47 -19.09
C VAL A 138 -22.47 17.97 -18.99
N GLU A 139 -21.95 18.71 -19.95
CA GLU A 139 -22.15 20.16 -20.03
C GLU A 139 -23.32 20.51 -20.96
N MET A 140 -24.26 21.32 -20.47
CA MET A 140 -25.33 21.90 -21.28
C MET A 140 -25.46 23.39 -20.94
N ASN A 141 -25.36 24.25 -21.96
CA ASN A 141 -25.49 25.71 -21.82
C ASN A 141 -24.57 26.31 -20.74
N GLY A 142 -23.32 25.84 -20.64
CA GLY A 142 -22.35 26.33 -19.67
C GLY A 142 -22.61 25.88 -18.23
N ILE A 143 -23.47 24.88 -18.01
CA ILE A 143 -23.77 24.26 -16.71
C ILE A 143 -23.37 22.79 -16.76
N LEU A 144 -22.71 22.30 -15.71
CA LEU A 144 -22.34 20.90 -15.56
C LEU A 144 -23.46 20.14 -14.84
N TYR A 145 -23.94 19.05 -15.44
CA TYR A 145 -24.96 18.15 -14.91
C TYR A 145 -24.34 16.80 -14.58
N PHE A 146 -24.75 16.22 -13.47
CA PHE A 146 -24.21 14.97 -12.95
C PHE A 146 -25.22 14.35 -11.98
N LYS A 147 -25.00 13.09 -11.60
CA LYS A 147 -25.82 12.44 -10.56
C LYS A 147 -25.30 12.85 -9.18
N GLY A 148 -26.15 12.85 -8.15
CA GLY A 148 -25.73 13.09 -6.77
C GLY A 148 -26.79 12.69 -5.76
N ARG A 149 -26.42 12.48 -4.51
CA ARG A 149 -27.27 11.99 -3.42
C ARG A 149 -27.46 13.04 -2.31
N THR A 150 -28.67 13.10 -1.76
CA THR A 150 -28.87 13.57 -0.37
C THR A 150 -29.56 12.49 0.45
N VAL A 151 -29.47 12.58 1.78
CA VAL A 151 -30.23 11.70 2.69
C VAL A 151 -31.74 11.83 2.43
N SER A 152 -32.22 13.01 2.07
CA SER A 152 -33.64 13.30 1.85
C SER A 152 -34.16 12.92 0.46
N THR A 153 -33.30 12.82 -0.55
CA THR A 153 -33.72 12.64 -1.96
C THR A 153 -33.18 11.37 -2.62
N GLY A 154 -32.26 10.63 -1.98
CA GLY A 154 -31.53 9.58 -2.70
C GLY A 154 -30.68 10.16 -3.86
N ILE A 155 -30.23 9.29 -4.78
CA ILE A 155 -29.44 9.66 -5.98
C ILE A 155 -30.37 10.22 -7.06
N GLU A 156 -30.17 11.48 -7.38
CA GLU A 156 -30.97 12.29 -8.30
C GLU A 156 -30.10 13.03 -9.31
N ILE A 157 -30.72 13.80 -10.21
CA ILE A 157 -30.01 14.67 -11.15
C ILE A 157 -29.64 15.99 -10.47
N TRP A 158 -28.36 16.34 -10.54
CA TRP A 158 -27.77 17.56 -9.99
C TRP A 158 -27.22 18.45 -11.09
N ARG A 159 -27.00 19.72 -10.72
CA ARG A 159 -26.30 20.70 -11.56
C ARG A 159 -25.30 21.51 -10.75
N THR A 160 -24.30 22.09 -11.42
CA THR A 160 -23.41 23.14 -10.91
C THR A 160 -23.06 24.15 -12.00
N ASP A 161 -22.97 25.43 -11.64
CA ASP A 161 -22.40 26.51 -12.45
C ASP A 161 -20.93 26.82 -12.08
N GLY A 162 -20.33 25.99 -11.22
CA GLY A 162 -18.99 26.20 -10.66
C GLY A 162 -18.99 26.96 -9.32
N THR A 163 -20.15 27.38 -8.82
CA THR A 163 -20.31 27.97 -7.48
C THR A 163 -21.04 27.02 -6.51
N VAL A 164 -20.73 27.10 -5.22
CA VAL A 164 -21.38 26.29 -4.18
C VAL A 164 -22.90 26.53 -4.12
N ALA A 165 -23.32 27.78 -4.39
CA ALA A 165 -24.74 28.17 -4.42
C ALA A 165 -25.46 27.64 -5.67
N GLY A 166 -24.80 27.63 -6.82
CA GLY A 166 -25.33 27.06 -8.05
C GLY A 166 -25.24 25.54 -8.13
N THR A 167 -24.67 24.87 -7.12
CA THR A 167 -24.61 23.41 -7.01
C THR A 167 -25.79 22.87 -6.22
N TYR A 168 -26.75 22.20 -6.83
CA TYR A 168 -27.93 21.64 -6.13
C TYR A 168 -28.65 20.55 -6.94
N VAL A 169 -29.53 19.80 -6.28
CA VAL A 169 -30.45 18.83 -6.90
C VAL A 169 -31.35 19.57 -7.91
N LEU A 170 -31.15 19.34 -9.21
CA LEU A 170 -31.96 19.97 -10.26
C LEU A 170 -33.43 19.54 -10.14
N LYS A 171 -33.66 18.24 -9.92
CA LYS A 171 -34.98 17.66 -9.75
C LYS A 171 -34.87 16.39 -8.92
N ASP A 172 -35.73 16.28 -7.92
CA ASP A 172 -36.05 15.01 -7.26
C ASP A 172 -37.02 14.24 -8.19
N VAL A 173 -36.45 13.44 -9.09
CA VAL A 173 -37.18 12.69 -10.12
C VAL A 173 -37.99 11.57 -9.48
N LYS A 174 -37.47 11.00 -8.38
CA LYS A 174 -38.16 10.01 -7.56
C LYS A 174 -38.36 10.53 -6.14
N PRO A 175 -39.48 11.23 -5.88
CA PRO A 175 -39.71 11.93 -4.63
C PRO A 175 -39.42 11.12 -3.36
N GLY A 176 -38.65 11.73 -2.45
CA GLY A 176 -38.32 11.16 -1.14
C GLY A 176 -36.93 10.52 -1.10
N SER A 177 -36.62 9.73 -0.08
CA SER A 177 -35.26 9.21 0.13
C SER A 177 -34.83 8.09 -0.84
N ALA A 178 -35.66 7.76 -1.83
CA ALA A 178 -35.41 6.69 -2.78
C ALA A 178 -34.73 7.22 -4.04
N SER A 179 -33.60 6.63 -4.43
CA SER A 179 -32.86 7.04 -5.63
C SER A 179 -33.62 6.81 -6.94
N ALA A 180 -33.63 7.82 -7.82
CA ALA A 180 -33.92 7.67 -9.25
C ALA A 180 -32.74 7.04 -10.01
N ASP A 181 -31.50 7.29 -9.59
CA ASP A 181 -30.27 6.84 -10.26
C ASP A 181 -30.26 7.10 -11.79
N PRO A 182 -30.26 8.38 -12.22
CA PRO A 182 -30.31 8.74 -13.64
C PRO A 182 -29.16 8.12 -14.45
N GLN A 183 -29.49 7.51 -15.59
CA GLN A 183 -28.52 6.91 -16.52
C GLN A 183 -28.56 7.58 -17.89
N ASN A 184 -27.52 7.33 -18.70
CA ASN A 184 -27.46 7.74 -20.12
C ASN A 184 -27.63 9.26 -20.35
N LEU A 185 -27.07 10.10 -19.47
CA LEU A 185 -27.13 11.56 -19.61
C LEU A 185 -26.55 11.97 -20.97
N THR A 186 -27.37 12.60 -21.81
CA THR A 186 -27.03 12.94 -23.19
C THR A 186 -27.57 14.31 -23.56
N VAL A 187 -26.69 15.22 -23.95
CA VAL A 187 -27.06 16.56 -24.38
C VAL A 187 -27.37 16.54 -25.88
N VAL A 188 -28.55 17.04 -26.25
CA VAL A 188 -29.01 17.14 -27.65
C VAL A 188 -29.55 18.55 -27.87
N GLY A 189 -28.77 19.37 -28.58
CA GLY A 189 -29.03 20.80 -28.68
C GLY A 189 -29.03 21.46 -27.30
N ASN A 190 -30.14 22.11 -26.93
CA ASN A 190 -30.29 22.79 -25.64
C ASN A 190 -31.08 21.95 -24.61
N LYS A 191 -31.10 20.62 -24.77
CA LYS A 191 -31.85 19.70 -23.91
C LYS A 191 -30.96 18.59 -23.38
N LEU A 192 -31.20 18.18 -22.15
CA LEU A 192 -30.58 17.02 -21.52
C LEU A 192 -31.58 15.87 -21.50
N PHE A 193 -31.26 14.78 -22.19
CA PHE A 193 -32.01 13.53 -22.14
C PHE A 193 -31.34 12.56 -21.18
N PHE A 194 -32.13 11.76 -20.47
CA PHE A 194 -31.64 10.72 -19.57
C PHE A 194 -32.74 9.69 -19.32
N SER A 195 -32.35 8.52 -18.79
CA SER A 195 -33.29 7.46 -18.38
C SER A 195 -33.37 7.39 -16.86
N ALA A 196 -34.59 7.38 -16.32
CA ALA A 196 -34.84 7.30 -14.88
C ALA A 196 -36.23 6.71 -14.59
N PRO A 197 -36.44 6.04 -13.45
CA PRO A 197 -37.76 5.60 -13.00
C PRO A 197 -38.60 6.81 -12.56
N SER A 198 -39.87 6.85 -12.95
CA SER A 198 -40.79 7.87 -12.39
C SER A 198 -41.39 7.36 -11.08
N GLY A 199 -41.41 8.21 -10.04
CA GLY A 199 -42.02 7.89 -8.73
C GLY A 199 -43.54 7.57 -8.76
N ASN A 200 -44.18 7.57 -9.93
CA ASN A 200 -45.63 7.40 -10.12
C ASN A 200 -46.04 5.98 -10.61
N ASN A 201 -45.43 4.92 -10.08
CA ASN A 201 -45.63 3.52 -10.54
C ASN A 201 -45.25 3.29 -12.01
N LYS A 202 -44.22 3.95 -12.52
CA LYS A 202 -43.63 3.66 -13.84
C LYS A 202 -42.25 3.07 -13.69
N GLY A 203 -41.83 2.25 -14.65
CA GLY A 203 -40.46 1.77 -14.75
C GLY A 203 -39.49 2.87 -15.21
N ILE A 204 -38.29 2.47 -15.61
CA ILE A 204 -37.28 3.36 -16.20
C ILE A 204 -37.76 3.80 -17.60
N GLU A 205 -37.95 5.11 -17.75
CA GLU A 205 -38.47 5.75 -18.96
C GLU A 205 -37.57 6.92 -19.40
N LEU A 206 -37.89 7.52 -20.56
CA LEU A 206 -37.14 8.64 -21.12
C LEU A 206 -37.56 9.95 -20.46
N TRP A 207 -36.59 10.71 -19.99
CA TRP A 207 -36.76 12.05 -19.44
C TRP A 207 -36.04 13.09 -20.28
N VAL A 208 -36.53 14.32 -20.21
CA VAL A 208 -35.91 15.50 -20.80
C VAL A 208 -35.84 16.62 -19.77
N SER A 209 -34.80 17.43 -19.85
CA SER A 209 -34.62 18.66 -19.08
C SER A 209 -34.15 19.80 -19.97
N ASP A 210 -34.69 21.01 -19.73
CA ASP A 210 -34.16 22.27 -20.27
C ASP A 210 -33.16 22.95 -19.32
N GLY A 211 -32.78 22.24 -18.24
CA GLY A 211 -31.91 22.76 -17.18
C GLY A 211 -32.64 23.39 -16.00
N THR A 212 -33.98 23.42 -16.03
CA THR A 212 -34.83 23.90 -14.93
C THR A 212 -35.61 22.76 -14.26
N GLN A 213 -35.99 22.94 -12.99
CA GLN A 213 -36.80 21.95 -12.26
C GLN A 213 -38.18 21.71 -12.91
N THR A 214 -38.77 22.74 -13.52
CA THR A 214 -40.08 22.67 -14.18
C THR A 214 -40.00 22.00 -15.55
N GLY A 215 -38.97 22.31 -16.34
CA GLY A 215 -38.73 21.69 -17.63
C GLY A 215 -38.10 20.30 -17.56
N THR A 216 -37.85 19.76 -16.35
CA THR A 216 -37.40 18.38 -16.14
C THR A 216 -38.62 17.45 -16.00
N THR A 217 -38.96 16.75 -17.08
CA THR A 217 -40.18 15.94 -17.19
C THR A 217 -39.98 14.64 -17.96
N MET A 218 -40.74 13.60 -17.63
CA MET A 218 -40.82 12.37 -18.41
C MET A 218 -41.45 12.68 -19.77
N VAL A 219 -40.83 12.23 -20.85
CA VAL A 219 -41.27 12.56 -22.22
C VAL A 219 -42.49 11.74 -22.62
N TYR A 220 -42.40 10.42 -22.46
CA TYR A 220 -43.39 9.47 -22.92
C TYR A 220 -43.25 8.13 -22.16
N ASP A 221 -44.37 7.48 -21.85
CA ASP A 221 -44.42 6.15 -21.23
C ASP A 221 -44.38 5.08 -22.35
N ILE A 222 -43.16 4.71 -22.76
CA ILE A 222 -42.94 3.86 -23.94
C ILE A 222 -43.43 2.42 -23.68
N ASN A 223 -43.27 1.94 -22.44
CA ASN A 223 -43.78 0.64 -22.00
C ASN A 223 -44.90 0.84 -20.97
N PRO A 224 -46.17 0.92 -21.41
CA PRO A 224 -47.25 1.34 -20.54
C PRO A 224 -47.35 0.54 -19.24
N GLY A 225 -47.39 1.26 -18.12
CA GLY A 225 -47.58 0.68 -16.79
C GLY A 225 -46.32 0.76 -15.92
N SER A 226 -46.13 -0.22 -15.05
CA SER A 226 -44.99 -0.25 -14.10
C SER A 226 -43.72 -0.89 -14.66
N ASN A 227 -43.76 -1.35 -15.91
CA ASN A 227 -42.61 -1.97 -16.56
C ASN A 227 -41.70 -0.89 -17.15
N SER A 228 -40.39 -1.14 -17.21
CA SER A 228 -39.44 -0.23 -17.85
C SER A 228 -39.39 -0.41 -19.37
N SER A 229 -39.21 0.68 -20.10
CA SER A 229 -38.77 0.66 -21.50
C SER A 229 -37.23 0.62 -21.67
N ASP A 230 -36.49 0.79 -20.58
CA ASP A 230 -35.01 0.81 -20.52
C ASP A 230 -34.34 1.65 -21.64
N PRO A 231 -34.65 2.96 -21.77
CA PRO A 231 -34.00 3.81 -22.77
C PRO A 231 -32.49 3.87 -22.57
N ALA A 232 -31.73 3.58 -23.62
CA ALA A 232 -30.26 3.52 -23.57
C ALA A 232 -29.63 3.88 -24.92
N ASN A 233 -28.29 3.93 -24.98
CA ASN A 233 -27.50 4.22 -26.19
C ASN A 233 -27.94 5.53 -26.88
N MET A 234 -28.17 6.60 -26.11
CA MET A 234 -28.74 7.84 -26.62
C MET A 234 -27.70 8.62 -27.46
N VAL A 235 -28.15 9.24 -28.55
CA VAL A 235 -27.33 10.11 -29.39
C VAL A 235 -28.16 11.21 -30.05
N GLY A 236 -27.58 12.41 -30.18
CA GLY A 236 -28.22 13.54 -30.84
C GLY A 236 -27.83 13.67 -32.31
N VAL A 237 -28.82 13.82 -33.20
CA VAL A 237 -28.62 14.22 -34.60
C VAL A 237 -29.66 15.28 -34.96
N ASP A 238 -29.21 16.44 -35.45
CA ASP A 238 -30.06 17.57 -35.85
C ASP A 238 -31.13 17.97 -34.80
N GLY A 239 -30.75 17.95 -33.53
CA GLY A 239 -31.63 18.32 -32.40
C GLY A 239 -32.63 17.24 -31.99
N ILE A 240 -32.55 16.03 -32.57
CA ILE A 240 -33.37 14.87 -32.25
C ILE A 240 -32.53 13.85 -31.49
N CYS A 241 -33.06 13.37 -30.36
CA CYS A 241 -32.46 12.29 -29.60
C CYS A 241 -32.91 10.94 -30.19
N TYR A 242 -31.95 10.12 -30.61
CA TYR A 242 -32.15 8.73 -31.02
C TYR A 242 -31.64 7.81 -29.92
N PHE A 243 -32.38 6.75 -29.64
CA PHE A 243 -32.07 5.86 -28.53
C PHE A 243 -32.70 4.49 -28.75
N THR A 244 -32.26 3.50 -27.98
CA THR A 244 -32.92 2.19 -27.97
C THR A 244 -33.88 2.13 -26.81
N ALA A 245 -35.09 1.61 -27.04
CA ALA A 245 -36.06 1.34 -25.98
C ALA A 245 -36.90 0.12 -26.33
N LYS A 246 -37.44 -0.54 -25.31
CA LYS A 246 -38.25 -1.75 -25.45
C LYS A 246 -39.72 -1.50 -25.18
N ASN A 247 -40.58 -2.17 -25.94
CA ASN A 247 -41.98 -2.33 -25.57
C ASN A 247 -42.45 -3.79 -25.75
N PRO A 248 -43.60 -4.17 -25.17
CA PRO A 248 -44.06 -5.56 -25.17
C PRO A 248 -44.33 -6.13 -26.58
N THR A 249 -44.57 -5.27 -27.57
CA THR A 249 -44.95 -5.67 -28.93
C THR A 249 -43.73 -5.88 -29.82
N TYR A 250 -42.74 -4.98 -29.75
CA TYR A 250 -41.61 -4.89 -30.70
C TYR A 250 -40.25 -5.18 -30.06
N GLY A 251 -40.16 -5.44 -28.76
CA GLY A 251 -38.86 -5.64 -28.12
C GLY A 251 -38.01 -4.37 -28.18
N LYS A 252 -36.67 -4.51 -28.13
CA LYS A 252 -35.72 -3.38 -28.11
C LYS A 252 -35.40 -2.91 -29.54
N GLU A 253 -35.91 -1.75 -29.90
CA GLU A 253 -35.81 -1.17 -31.25
C GLU A 253 -35.28 0.28 -31.22
N LEU A 254 -35.14 0.90 -32.39
CA LEU A 254 -34.67 2.28 -32.55
C LEU A 254 -35.84 3.24 -32.37
N TRP A 255 -35.70 4.17 -31.43
CA TRP A 255 -36.66 5.22 -31.15
C TRP A 255 -36.03 6.59 -31.37
N ARG A 256 -36.89 7.58 -31.61
CA ARG A 256 -36.50 8.98 -31.68
C ARG A 256 -37.40 9.85 -30.81
N SER A 257 -36.88 11.00 -30.37
CA SER A 257 -37.61 12.01 -29.61
C SER A 257 -37.06 13.42 -29.87
N ASP A 258 -37.96 14.39 -30.02
CA ASP A 258 -37.63 15.83 -29.97
C ASP A 258 -37.76 16.41 -28.55
N GLY A 259 -38.01 15.56 -27.55
CA GLY A 259 -38.32 15.94 -26.16
C GLY A 259 -39.80 16.18 -25.89
N THR A 260 -40.69 15.91 -26.84
CA THR A 260 -42.14 15.93 -26.64
C THR A 260 -42.74 14.55 -26.82
N ALA A 261 -43.88 14.28 -26.17
CA ALA A 261 -44.61 13.02 -26.36
C ALA A 261 -44.99 12.78 -27.83
N ALA A 262 -45.45 13.82 -28.54
CA ALA A 262 -45.86 13.72 -29.94
C ALA A 262 -44.69 13.45 -30.91
N GLY A 263 -43.51 13.98 -30.59
CA GLY A 263 -42.29 13.74 -31.36
C GLY A 263 -41.55 12.46 -30.98
N THR A 264 -42.11 11.64 -30.08
CA THR A 264 -41.50 10.40 -29.58
C THR A 264 -42.15 9.16 -30.19
N TRP A 265 -41.40 8.39 -30.98
CA TRP A 265 -41.93 7.21 -31.66
C TRP A 265 -40.82 6.24 -32.13
N MET A 266 -41.19 4.98 -32.35
CA MET A 266 -40.31 3.93 -32.87
C MET A 266 -40.09 4.12 -34.38
N VAL A 267 -38.83 4.23 -34.80
CA VAL A 267 -38.48 4.56 -36.19
C VAL A 267 -38.85 3.43 -37.15
N LYS A 268 -38.57 2.18 -36.76
CA LYS A 268 -38.84 0.97 -37.55
C LYS A 268 -38.80 -0.26 -36.64
N ASP A 269 -39.69 -1.22 -36.89
CA ASP A 269 -39.61 -2.57 -36.35
C ASP A 269 -38.63 -3.37 -37.23
N ILE A 270 -37.34 -3.37 -36.87
CA ILE A 270 -36.30 -4.03 -37.69
C ILE A 270 -36.43 -5.54 -37.58
N ARG A 271 -36.70 -6.07 -36.38
CA ARG A 271 -36.93 -7.49 -36.16
C ARG A 271 -38.36 -7.74 -35.66
N PRO A 272 -39.27 -8.18 -36.55
CA PRO A 272 -40.66 -8.37 -36.17
C PRO A 272 -40.87 -9.16 -34.88
N GLY A 273 -41.67 -8.59 -33.97
CA GLY A 273 -42.01 -9.17 -32.68
C GLY A 273 -41.08 -8.73 -31.55
N SER A 274 -41.06 -9.46 -30.43
CA SER A 274 -40.37 -9.01 -29.20
C SER A 274 -38.87 -9.32 -29.14
N ALA A 275 -38.28 -9.79 -30.25
CA ALA A 275 -36.90 -10.26 -30.30
C ALA A 275 -35.89 -9.22 -30.80
N GLY A 276 -36.33 -7.97 -31.02
CA GLY A 276 -35.50 -6.84 -31.41
C GLY A 276 -34.24 -6.67 -30.56
N THR A 277 -33.10 -6.45 -31.23
CA THR A 277 -31.81 -6.16 -30.58
C THR A 277 -31.06 -5.11 -31.40
N ILE A 278 -31.02 -3.89 -30.89
CA ILE A 278 -30.19 -2.80 -31.41
C ILE A 278 -29.19 -2.37 -30.35
N ASP A 279 -27.94 -2.17 -30.75
CA ASP A 279 -26.86 -1.71 -29.88
C ASP A 279 -25.93 -0.71 -30.63
N LYS A 280 -25.06 -0.03 -29.87
CA LYS A 280 -23.93 0.79 -30.40
C LYS A 280 -24.31 1.95 -31.32
N LEU A 281 -25.35 2.71 -30.96
CA LEU A 281 -25.75 3.91 -31.70
C LEU A 281 -24.64 4.98 -31.67
N ARG A 282 -24.33 5.56 -32.83
CA ARG A 282 -23.46 6.74 -32.99
C ARG A 282 -24.00 7.69 -34.05
N ALA A 283 -23.79 8.99 -33.85
CA ALA A 283 -24.09 10.02 -34.83
C ALA A 283 -22.97 10.10 -35.86
N VAL A 284 -23.34 10.11 -37.14
CA VAL A 284 -22.41 10.17 -38.27
C VAL A 284 -23.02 11.09 -39.31
N ASN A 285 -22.51 12.33 -39.38
CA ASN A 285 -23.14 13.42 -40.13
C ASN A 285 -24.61 13.60 -39.68
N ASN A 286 -25.55 13.49 -40.62
CA ASN A 286 -27.00 13.56 -40.40
C ASN A 286 -27.66 12.18 -40.23
N LEU A 287 -26.87 11.13 -39.98
CA LEU A 287 -27.35 9.77 -39.81
C LEU A 287 -27.04 9.25 -38.40
N VAL A 288 -27.83 8.26 -37.97
CA VAL A 288 -27.48 7.39 -36.85
C VAL A 288 -27.03 6.04 -37.41
N MET A 289 -25.83 5.62 -37.04
CA MET A 289 -25.25 4.32 -37.36
C MET A 289 -25.35 3.42 -36.12
N PHE A 290 -25.66 2.14 -36.31
CA PHE A 290 -25.87 1.19 -35.21
C PHE A 290 -25.77 -0.27 -35.67
N GLU A 291 -25.69 -1.20 -34.73
CA GLU A 291 -25.74 -2.64 -35.01
C GLU A 291 -27.15 -3.17 -34.76
N ALA A 292 -27.72 -3.93 -35.70
CA ALA A 292 -29.06 -4.50 -35.58
C ALA A 292 -29.19 -5.85 -36.28
N HIS A 293 -30.16 -6.66 -35.82
CA HIS A 293 -30.46 -7.99 -36.35
C HIS A 293 -31.89 -8.05 -36.89
N ASP A 294 -32.09 -8.21 -38.20
CA ASP A 294 -33.42 -8.19 -38.84
C ASP A 294 -34.20 -9.52 -38.78
N GLY A 295 -33.56 -10.60 -38.32
CA GLY A 295 -34.14 -11.94 -38.28
C GLY A 295 -33.57 -12.88 -39.35
N VAL A 296 -32.80 -12.33 -40.29
CA VAL A 296 -32.27 -13.04 -41.46
C VAL A 296 -30.75 -12.98 -41.53
N HIS A 297 -30.14 -11.82 -41.27
CA HIS A 297 -28.73 -11.54 -41.58
C HIS A 297 -27.80 -11.47 -40.35
N GLY A 298 -28.19 -11.99 -39.18
CA GLY A 298 -27.41 -11.78 -37.97
C GLY A 298 -27.37 -10.29 -37.54
N LYS A 299 -26.50 -9.93 -36.57
CA LYS A 299 -26.24 -8.52 -36.23
C LYS A 299 -25.26 -7.91 -37.23
N GLU A 300 -25.73 -6.92 -37.98
CA GLU A 300 -24.95 -6.21 -39.00
C GLU A 300 -24.97 -4.70 -38.77
N ILE A 301 -24.25 -3.94 -39.60
CA ILE A 301 -24.21 -2.49 -39.55
C ILE A 301 -25.40 -1.86 -40.31
N TRP A 302 -26.11 -0.97 -39.63
CA TRP A 302 -27.31 -0.30 -40.11
C TRP A 302 -27.18 1.22 -39.99
N LYS A 303 -28.00 1.92 -40.75
CA LYS A 303 -28.17 3.38 -40.68
C LYS A 303 -29.63 3.77 -40.55
N SER A 304 -29.87 4.98 -40.07
CA SER A 304 -31.16 5.66 -40.11
C SER A 304 -30.98 7.16 -40.30
N ASP A 305 -31.84 7.78 -41.11
CA ASP A 305 -32.06 9.23 -41.18
C ASP A 305 -33.24 9.69 -40.29
N GLY A 306 -33.77 8.77 -39.47
CA GLY A 306 -34.94 8.98 -38.64
C GLY A 306 -36.29 8.68 -39.29
N THR A 307 -36.29 8.18 -40.53
CA THR A 307 -37.49 7.66 -41.21
C THR A 307 -37.43 6.14 -41.34
N GLU A 308 -38.59 5.49 -41.43
CA GLU A 308 -38.68 4.05 -41.66
C GLU A 308 -38.01 3.62 -42.99
N ALA A 309 -38.18 4.44 -44.04
CA ALA A 309 -37.62 4.21 -45.36
C ALA A 309 -36.09 4.36 -45.38
N GLY A 310 -35.54 5.36 -44.70
CA GLY A 310 -34.09 5.57 -44.57
C GLY A 310 -33.41 4.67 -43.55
N THR A 311 -34.18 3.86 -42.81
CA THR A 311 -33.66 2.87 -41.87
C THR A 311 -33.35 1.55 -42.57
N GLN A 312 -32.07 1.33 -42.88
CA GLN A 312 -31.62 0.25 -43.77
C GLN A 312 -30.28 -0.32 -43.32
N MET A 313 -30.05 -1.61 -43.63
CA MET A 313 -28.74 -2.23 -43.50
C MET A 313 -27.78 -1.56 -44.48
N VAL A 314 -26.59 -1.21 -44.03
CA VAL A 314 -25.58 -0.56 -44.89
C VAL A 314 -24.86 -1.62 -45.72
N LYS A 315 -24.54 -2.76 -45.09
CA LYS A 315 -23.83 -3.87 -45.72
C LYS A 315 -24.02 -5.14 -44.90
N ASP A 316 -24.31 -6.24 -45.58
CA ASP A 316 -24.20 -7.60 -45.02
C ASP A 316 -22.73 -8.01 -45.05
N ILE A 317 -22.00 -7.70 -43.97
CA ILE A 317 -20.54 -7.93 -43.91
C ILE A 317 -20.26 -9.42 -43.75
N TYR A 318 -21.11 -10.16 -43.03
CA TYR A 318 -21.04 -11.60 -42.89
C TYR A 318 -22.28 -12.28 -43.48
N PRO A 319 -22.23 -12.73 -44.75
CA PRO A 319 -23.39 -13.34 -45.39
C PRO A 319 -23.93 -14.56 -44.65
N GLY A 320 -25.24 -14.54 -44.37
CA GLY A 320 -25.98 -15.64 -43.74
C GLY A 320 -26.61 -15.24 -42.42
N SER A 321 -26.96 -16.22 -41.57
CA SER A 321 -27.67 -15.96 -40.32
C SER A 321 -26.79 -15.54 -39.14
N ASN A 322 -25.47 -15.48 -39.33
CA ASN A 322 -24.53 -15.04 -38.30
C ASN A 322 -24.20 -13.56 -38.55
N GLY A 323 -23.91 -12.79 -37.49
CA GLY A 323 -23.58 -11.38 -37.63
C GLY A 323 -22.08 -11.11 -37.69
N SER A 324 -21.72 -9.94 -38.20
CA SER A 324 -20.35 -9.41 -38.23
C SER A 324 -19.89 -8.81 -36.90
N SER A 325 -20.80 -8.57 -35.95
CA SER A 325 -20.49 -8.11 -34.58
C SER A 325 -19.63 -9.12 -33.80
N PRO A 326 -18.67 -8.67 -32.98
CA PRO A 326 -17.87 -9.56 -32.14
C PRO A 326 -18.64 -10.34 -31.10
N GLU A 327 -18.17 -11.56 -30.80
CA GLU A 327 -18.67 -12.40 -29.70
C GLU A 327 -18.63 -11.63 -28.36
N PRO A 328 -19.55 -11.92 -27.42
CA PRO A 328 -19.76 -11.12 -26.21
C PRO A 328 -18.58 -11.10 -25.22
N TYR A 329 -17.50 -11.82 -25.50
CA TYR A 329 -16.29 -11.86 -24.69
C TYR A 329 -15.24 -10.81 -25.09
N VAL A 330 -15.46 -10.05 -26.18
CA VAL A 330 -14.58 -8.96 -26.61
C VAL A 330 -15.30 -7.63 -26.38
N THR A 331 -14.72 -6.72 -25.60
CA THR A 331 -15.23 -5.35 -25.51
C THR A 331 -15.02 -4.66 -26.85
N THR A 332 -16.07 -4.04 -27.38
CA THR A 332 -16.04 -3.45 -28.72
C THR A 332 -16.28 -1.96 -28.62
N GLU A 333 -15.21 -1.18 -28.71
CA GLU A 333 -15.32 0.26 -28.84
C GLU A 333 -15.81 0.59 -30.26
N VAL A 334 -16.81 1.46 -30.32
CA VAL A 334 -17.25 2.13 -31.56
C VAL A 334 -17.01 3.61 -31.42
N PHE A 335 -16.42 4.20 -32.46
CA PHE A 335 -15.96 5.58 -32.46
C PHE A 335 -16.41 6.29 -33.73
N SER A 336 -16.68 7.59 -33.66
CA SER A 336 -17.09 8.36 -34.83
C SER A 336 -16.39 9.71 -34.86
N TYR A 337 -15.78 10.04 -36.00
CA TYR A 337 -15.15 11.34 -36.23
C TYR A 337 -15.14 11.67 -37.72
N GLY A 338 -15.27 12.95 -38.07
CA GLY A 338 -15.23 13.41 -39.46
C GLY A 338 -16.27 12.77 -40.39
N GLY A 339 -17.44 12.38 -39.85
CA GLY A 339 -18.48 11.71 -40.64
C GLY A 339 -18.20 10.23 -40.95
N ILE A 340 -17.29 9.59 -40.22
CA ILE A 340 -16.95 8.18 -40.36
C ILE A 340 -17.28 7.44 -39.06
N TYR A 341 -17.91 6.27 -39.19
CA TYR A 341 -18.13 5.28 -38.14
C TYR A 341 -17.02 4.22 -38.15
N TYR A 342 -16.31 4.08 -37.05
CA TYR A 342 -15.28 3.06 -36.85
C TYR A 342 -15.78 1.95 -35.93
N PHE A 343 -15.59 0.69 -36.34
CA PHE A 343 -16.06 -0.48 -35.62
C PHE A 343 -15.20 -1.71 -35.88
N ILE A 344 -15.27 -2.69 -34.99
CA ILE A 344 -14.52 -3.94 -35.09
C ILE A 344 -15.47 -5.04 -35.59
N SER A 345 -14.99 -5.88 -36.51
CA SER A 345 -15.71 -7.08 -36.94
C SER A 345 -14.84 -8.32 -36.76
N SER A 346 -15.31 -9.30 -35.96
CA SER A 346 -14.49 -10.42 -35.49
C SER A 346 -14.49 -11.64 -36.42
N TYR A 347 -15.64 -11.94 -37.03
CA TYR A 347 -15.81 -13.13 -37.85
C TYR A 347 -15.08 -13.04 -39.19
N VAL A 348 -14.68 -11.83 -39.60
CA VAL A 348 -13.82 -11.55 -40.76
C VAL A 348 -12.46 -11.01 -40.33
N SER A 349 -11.74 -11.76 -39.48
CA SER A 349 -10.32 -11.56 -39.11
C SER A 349 -10.01 -10.37 -38.18
N ASN A 350 -10.89 -10.06 -37.21
CA ASN A 350 -10.70 -9.02 -36.16
C ASN A 350 -10.10 -7.72 -36.72
N ARG A 351 -10.74 -7.14 -37.73
CA ARG A 351 -10.25 -5.91 -38.37
C ARG A 351 -10.96 -4.68 -37.83
N LEU A 352 -10.28 -3.55 -37.87
CA LEU A 352 -10.89 -2.24 -37.74
C LEU A 352 -11.50 -1.87 -39.09
N TRP A 353 -12.80 -1.59 -39.08
CA TRP A 353 -13.58 -1.16 -40.23
C TRP A 353 -13.95 0.30 -40.10
N ARG A 354 -14.23 0.90 -41.25
CA ARG A 354 -14.90 2.19 -41.34
C ARG A 354 -16.21 2.08 -42.10
N SER A 355 -17.10 3.05 -41.91
CA SER A 355 -18.30 3.28 -42.73
C SER A 355 -18.64 4.77 -42.79
N ASP A 356 -19.02 5.29 -43.96
CA ASP A 356 -19.69 6.60 -44.11
C ASP A 356 -21.23 6.47 -44.25
N GLY A 357 -21.78 5.29 -43.98
CA GLY A 357 -23.19 4.97 -44.19
C GLY A 357 -23.52 4.51 -45.62
N THR A 358 -22.54 4.32 -46.49
CA THR A 358 -22.71 3.68 -47.81
C THR A 358 -22.03 2.32 -47.85
N GLU A 359 -22.54 1.40 -48.68
CA GLU A 359 -21.95 0.08 -48.86
C GLU A 359 -20.50 0.15 -49.38
N ALA A 360 -20.23 1.08 -50.31
CA ALA A 360 -18.91 1.30 -50.89
C ALA A 360 -17.92 1.93 -49.91
N GLY A 361 -18.40 2.83 -49.03
CA GLY A 361 -17.61 3.41 -47.94
C GLY A 361 -17.46 2.50 -46.73
N THR A 362 -17.99 1.27 -46.78
CA THR A 362 -17.91 0.29 -45.69
C THR A 362 -16.88 -0.81 -46.01
N TYR A 363 -15.67 -0.66 -45.48
CA TYR A 363 -14.53 -1.56 -45.75
C TYR A 363 -13.49 -1.56 -44.60
N PRO A 364 -12.65 -2.62 -44.49
CA PRO A 364 -11.63 -2.71 -43.46
C PRO A 364 -10.46 -1.76 -43.74
N ILE A 365 -9.94 -1.12 -42.70
CA ILE A 365 -8.81 -0.18 -42.77
C ILE A 365 -7.54 -0.70 -42.10
N THR A 366 -7.56 -1.94 -41.63
CA THR A 366 -6.38 -2.68 -41.16
C THR A 366 -6.23 -4.01 -41.92
N SER A 367 -5.00 -4.50 -41.99
CA SER A 367 -4.70 -5.85 -42.47
C SER A 367 -5.21 -6.90 -41.47
N PRO A 368 -5.51 -8.14 -41.90
CA PRO A 368 -5.82 -9.23 -40.97
C PRO A 368 -4.62 -9.50 -40.06
N MET A 369 -4.83 -9.47 -38.75
CA MET A 369 -3.82 -9.89 -37.77
C MET A 369 -3.74 -11.44 -37.76
N GLN A 370 -2.52 -12.00 -37.65
CA GLN A 370 -2.27 -13.44 -37.77
C GLN A 370 -2.16 -14.09 -36.38
N GLY A 371 -3.29 -14.49 -35.79
CA GLY A 371 -3.30 -15.27 -34.56
C GLY A 371 -4.66 -15.90 -34.29
N ALA A 372 -4.67 -17.12 -33.76
CA ALA A 372 -5.88 -17.91 -33.53
C ALA A 372 -6.55 -17.66 -32.16
N ASP A 373 -6.04 -16.71 -31.37
CA ASP A 373 -6.52 -16.45 -30.01
C ASP A 373 -7.35 -15.17 -29.90
N TYR A 374 -8.43 -15.29 -29.13
CA TYR A 374 -9.62 -14.42 -29.08
C TYR A 374 -9.42 -13.08 -28.34
N SER A 375 -8.21 -12.50 -28.34
CA SER A 375 -7.83 -11.40 -27.44
C SER A 375 -7.28 -10.14 -28.14
N PHE A 376 -7.52 -9.95 -29.44
CA PHE A 376 -7.09 -8.73 -30.14
C PHE A 376 -8.05 -7.57 -29.90
N MET A 377 -7.56 -6.47 -29.34
CA MET A 377 -8.39 -5.32 -28.97
C MET A 377 -7.89 -4.03 -29.62
N TYR A 378 -8.79 -3.31 -30.30
CA TYR A 378 -8.62 -1.90 -30.68
C TYR A 378 -9.32 -1.04 -29.63
N MET A 379 -8.60 -0.10 -29.01
CA MET A 379 -9.05 0.57 -27.79
C MET A 379 -8.55 2.02 -27.72
N ASN A 380 -9.17 2.83 -26.86
CA ASN A 380 -8.77 4.21 -26.53
C ASN A 380 -8.71 5.14 -27.75
N PHE A 381 -9.77 5.17 -28.55
CA PHE A 381 -9.86 6.10 -29.66
C PHE A 381 -9.89 7.56 -29.18
N THR A 382 -9.03 8.41 -29.74
CA THR A 382 -9.03 9.85 -29.49
C THR A 382 -8.74 10.63 -30.78
N VAL A 383 -9.13 11.90 -30.83
CA VAL A 383 -8.85 12.79 -31.97
C VAL A 383 -7.73 13.74 -31.56
N PHE A 384 -6.71 13.84 -32.42
CA PHE A 384 -5.64 14.80 -32.24
C PHE A 384 -5.19 15.31 -33.62
N ASN A 385 -5.10 16.64 -33.78
CA ASN A 385 -4.74 17.28 -35.07
C ASN A 385 -5.53 16.75 -36.28
N ASP A 386 -6.85 16.62 -36.12
CA ASP A 386 -7.80 16.12 -37.14
C ASP A 386 -7.56 14.67 -37.64
N GLU A 387 -6.75 13.89 -36.92
CA GLU A 387 -6.55 12.46 -37.15
C GLU A 387 -7.06 11.63 -35.97
N VAL A 388 -7.45 10.38 -36.24
CA VAL A 388 -7.90 9.45 -35.21
C VAL A 388 -6.73 8.61 -34.74
N TYR A 389 -6.44 8.63 -33.44
CA TYR A 389 -5.42 7.83 -32.78
C TYR A 389 -6.09 6.74 -31.95
N PHE A 390 -5.48 5.56 -31.89
CA PHE A 390 -5.99 4.44 -31.14
C PHE A 390 -4.87 3.46 -30.76
N MET A 391 -5.13 2.63 -29.77
CA MET A 391 -4.25 1.54 -29.37
C MET A 391 -4.73 0.23 -30.01
N ALA A 392 -3.79 -0.62 -30.42
CA ALA A 392 -4.08 -1.97 -30.90
C ALA A 392 -3.05 -2.97 -30.36
N GLN A 393 -3.50 -4.19 -30.02
CA GLN A 393 -2.60 -5.27 -29.60
C GLN A 393 -2.16 -6.15 -30.78
N ASP A 394 -0.92 -6.63 -30.76
CA ASP A 394 -0.43 -7.61 -31.74
C ASP A 394 -0.53 -9.07 -31.28
N ASP A 395 -0.03 -9.98 -32.12
CA ASP A 395 -0.08 -11.44 -31.92
C ASP A 395 0.70 -11.90 -30.68
N TRP A 396 1.49 -11.02 -30.07
CA TRP A 396 2.26 -11.24 -28.84
C TRP A 396 1.74 -10.42 -27.67
N LEU A 397 0.52 -9.86 -27.78
CA LEU A 397 -0.12 -9.03 -26.76
C LEU A 397 0.64 -7.72 -26.43
N TYR A 398 1.52 -7.27 -27.34
CA TYR A 398 2.09 -5.93 -27.22
C TYR A 398 1.07 -4.92 -27.69
N THR A 399 0.80 -3.94 -26.84
CA THR A 399 -0.02 -2.79 -27.24
C THR A 399 0.83 -1.90 -28.14
N GLN A 400 0.20 -1.24 -29.11
CA GLN A 400 0.81 -0.42 -30.16
C GLN A 400 -0.03 0.84 -30.37
N LEU A 401 0.61 1.96 -30.71
CA LEU A 401 -0.05 3.23 -31.00
C LEU A 401 -0.17 3.36 -32.52
N TRP A 402 -1.39 3.63 -32.95
CA TRP A 402 -1.76 3.77 -34.35
C TRP A 402 -2.45 5.11 -34.57
N LYS A 403 -2.38 5.58 -35.82
CA LYS A 403 -3.26 6.63 -36.31
C LYS A 403 -3.92 6.22 -37.61
N THR A 404 -5.07 6.81 -37.91
CA THR A 404 -5.78 6.63 -39.17
C THR A 404 -6.46 7.91 -39.63
N GLY A 405 -6.45 8.12 -40.94
CA GLY A 405 -7.33 9.08 -41.62
C GLY A 405 -8.49 8.37 -42.34
N GLY A 406 -8.85 7.14 -41.96
CA GLY A 406 -10.02 6.42 -42.49
C GLY A 406 -9.78 5.56 -43.74
N THR A 407 -8.54 5.25 -44.11
CA THR A 407 -8.22 4.35 -45.25
C THR A 407 -7.09 3.41 -44.88
N LEU A 408 -6.98 2.27 -45.56
CA LEU A 408 -5.86 1.35 -45.33
C LEU A 408 -4.48 2.03 -45.56
N ALA A 409 -4.41 2.97 -46.51
CA ALA A 409 -3.15 3.66 -46.86
C ALA A 409 -2.71 4.69 -45.82
N ASN A 410 -3.64 5.27 -45.06
CA ASN A 410 -3.35 6.27 -44.02
C ASN A 410 -3.58 5.73 -42.60
N THR A 411 -3.87 4.43 -42.44
CA THR A 411 -3.78 3.73 -41.17
C THR A 411 -2.34 3.28 -40.97
N VAL A 412 -1.61 4.01 -40.12
CA VAL A 412 -0.19 3.79 -39.88
C VAL A 412 0.10 3.54 -38.42
N LYS A 413 1.00 2.58 -38.19
CA LYS A 413 1.56 2.30 -36.88
C LYS A 413 2.62 3.34 -36.57
N LEU A 414 2.54 3.96 -35.40
CA LEU A 414 3.47 5.02 -34.97
C LEU A 414 4.56 4.50 -34.06
N ASP A 415 4.25 3.50 -33.23
CA ASP A 415 5.18 2.92 -32.26
C ASP A 415 4.98 1.41 -32.11
N ASN A 416 6.07 0.68 -31.90
CA ASN A 416 6.14 -0.77 -31.97
C ASN A 416 6.00 -1.49 -30.63
N ARG A 417 6.14 -0.84 -29.46
CA ARG A 417 6.22 -1.58 -28.18
C ARG A 417 5.61 -0.82 -26.98
N PHE A 418 4.44 -1.26 -26.54
CA PHE A 418 3.87 -0.97 -25.21
C PHE A 418 3.54 -2.29 -24.48
N GLY A 419 4.42 -2.73 -23.57
CA GLY A 419 4.21 -3.82 -22.58
C GLY A 419 3.65 -5.16 -23.10
N TYR A 420 3.54 -6.18 -22.23
CA TYR A 420 2.89 -7.46 -22.55
C TYR A 420 1.68 -7.63 -21.62
N PHE A 421 0.46 -7.82 -22.15
CA PHE A 421 -0.75 -7.87 -21.29
C PHE A 421 -1.69 -9.01 -21.66
N THR A 422 -1.93 -9.90 -20.71
CA THR A 422 -2.84 -11.04 -20.89
C THR A 422 -4.31 -10.67 -20.75
N TYR A 423 -4.68 -9.67 -19.95
CA TYR A 423 -6.06 -9.19 -19.78
C TYR A 423 -6.09 -7.73 -19.29
N GLY A 424 -6.69 -6.81 -20.05
CA GLY A 424 -7.08 -5.48 -19.54
C GLY A 424 -6.40 -4.25 -20.17
N ASN A 425 -7.10 -3.13 -19.99
CA ASN A 425 -6.81 -1.78 -20.48
C ASN A 425 -5.75 -1.10 -19.57
N SER A 426 -4.45 -1.28 -19.83
CA SER A 426 -3.37 -0.67 -18.99
C SER A 426 -2.68 0.54 -19.63
N ALA A 427 -3.05 0.91 -20.86
CA ALA A 427 -2.64 2.16 -21.51
C ALA A 427 -3.85 3.08 -21.72
N ARG A 428 -3.67 4.40 -21.64
CA ARG A 428 -4.69 5.42 -21.96
C ARG A 428 -4.10 6.54 -22.80
N LEU A 429 -4.93 7.17 -23.63
CA LEU A 429 -4.57 8.26 -24.53
C LEU A 429 -5.46 9.50 -24.24
N ALA A 430 -4.84 10.68 -24.15
CA ALA A 430 -5.55 11.95 -24.18
C ALA A 430 -4.85 12.99 -25.06
N ALA A 431 -5.63 13.73 -25.83
CA ALA A 431 -5.18 14.95 -26.49
C ALA A 431 -5.17 16.10 -25.47
N CYS A 432 -4.02 16.77 -25.32
CA CYS A 432 -3.78 17.80 -24.31
C CYS A 432 -3.09 19.00 -24.95
N GLY A 433 -3.87 20.01 -25.35
CA GLY A 433 -3.36 21.16 -26.08
C GLY A 433 -2.67 20.74 -27.38
N GLN A 434 -1.35 20.95 -27.47
CA GLN A 434 -0.53 20.57 -28.63
C GLN A 434 0.14 19.19 -28.52
N ASN A 435 -0.17 18.44 -27.46
CA ASN A 435 0.47 17.16 -27.16
C ASN A 435 -0.54 16.01 -27.19
N LEU A 436 -0.09 14.84 -27.62
CA LEU A 436 -0.76 13.57 -27.39
C LEU A 436 -0.10 12.91 -26.18
N MET A 437 -0.80 12.88 -25.05
CA MET A 437 -0.33 12.26 -23.82
C MET A 437 -0.78 10.80 -23.75
N MET A 438 0.14 9.97 -23.28
CA MET A 438 -0.10 8.55 -23.11
C MET A 438 0.45 8.09 -21.77
N ILE A 439 -0.34 7.29 -21.07
CA ILE A 439 0.06 6.68 -19.81
C ILE A 439 -0.07 5.18 -19.98
N SER A 440 0.97 4.44 -19.60
CA SER A 440 0.98 2.99 -19.65
C SER A 440 1.74 2.41 -18.47
N GLN A 441 1.21 1.35 -17.87
CA GLN A 441 1.96 0.52 -16.92
C GLN A 441 2.50 -0.69 -17.67
N GLU A 442 3.82 -0.89 -17.73
CA GLU A 442 4.41 -2.05 -18.44
C GLU A 442 4.42 -3.29 -17.54
N VAL A 443 4.49 -4.50 -18.11
CA VAL A 443 4.76 -5.75 -17.38
C VAL A 443 6.01 -6.36 -17.99
N GLU A 444 7.03 -6.62 -17.18
CA GLU A 444 8.25 -7.28 -17.64
C GLU A 444 8.06 -8.82 -17.62
N LEU A 445 8.29 -9.46 -18.77
CA LEU A 445 8.37 -10.92 -18.88
C LEU A 445 9.82 -11.39 -18.66
N PRO A 446 10.06 -12.53 -17.98
CA PRO A 446 9.13 -13.63 -17.66
C PRO A 446 8.63 -13.64 -16.21
N THR A 447 8.83 -12.56 -15.46
CA THR A 447 8.64 -12.53 -14.00
C THR A 447 7.19 -12.25 -13.58
N GLY A 448 6.33 -11.77 -14.48
CA GLY A 448 4.95 -11.39 -14.15
C GLY A 448 4.88 -10.14 -13.26
N VAL A 449 5.95 -9.35 -13.24
CA VAL A 449 6.10 -8.16 -12.39
C VAL A 449 5.55 -6.93 -13.13
N MET A 450 4.70 -6.16 -12.46
CA MET A 450 4.26 -4.85 -12.97
C MET A 450 5.43 -3.86 -12.90
N SER A 451 5.83 -3.32 -14.04
CA SER A 451 6.79 -2.23 -14.16
C SER A 451 6.20 -0.92 -13.64
N PRO A 452 7.04 0.05 -13.24
CA PRO A 452 6.58 1.38 -12.89
C PRO A 452 5.81 2.05 -14.03
N THR A 453 4.81 2.86 -13.69
CA THR A 453 3.96 3.54 -14.68
C THR A 453 4.76 4.56 -15.46
N LYS A 454 4.75 4.42 -16.79
CA LYS A 454 5.40 5.33 -17.71
C LYS A 454 4.40 6.34 -18.24
N ILE A 455 4.77 7.61 -18.16
CA ILE A 455 4.10 8.71 -18.85
C ILE A 455 4.96 9.05 -20.06
N ARG A 456 4.36 8.97 -21.25
CA ARG A 456 4.95 9.33 -22.54
C ARG A 456 4.18 10.49 -23.15
N ILE A 457 4.91 11.30 -23.90
CA ILE A 457 4.32 12.36 -24.72
C ILE A 457 4.77 12.15 -26.14
N GLY A 458 3.82 12.26 -27.06
CA GLY A 458 4.09 12.32 -28.48
C GLY A 458 3.56 13.62 -29.09
N ASP A 459 4.21 14.05 -30.16
CA ASP A 459 3.71 15.07 -31.08
C ASP A 459 2.76 14.48 -32.15
N GLY A 460 2.44 13.18 -32.06
CA GLY A 460 1.62 12.44 -33.03
C GLY A 460 2.37 11.96 -34.28
N THR A 461 3.70 12.12 -34.33
CA THR A 461 4.53 11.65 -35.46
C THR A 461 5.18 10.29 -35.19
N PRO A 462 5.51 9.50 -36.24
CA PRO A 462 6.21 8.23 -36.07
C PRO A 462 7.57 8.41 -35.37
N GLY A 463 7.78 7.74 -34.24
CA GLY A 463 8.99 7.87 -33.41
C GLY A 463 9.09 9.18 -32.60
N GLY A 464 8.06 10.01 -32.62
CA GLY A 464 7.97 11.28 -31.87
C GLY A 464 7.52 11.12 -30.42
N THR A 465 7.43 9.90 -29.90
CA THR A 465 7.09 9.60 -28.50
C THR A 465 8.34 9.59 -27.63
N THR A 466 8.34 10.34 -26.54
CA THR A 466 9.42 10.35 -25.53
C THR A 466 8.90 9.90 -24.17
N ASP A 467 9.66 9.02 -23.50
CA ASP A 467 9.49 8.74 -22.08
C ASP A 467 9.79 10.02 -21.30
N VAL A 468 8.79 10.49 -20.56
CA VAL A 468 8.87 11.76 -19.83
C VAL A 468 9.02 11.48 -18.34
N PHE A 469 8.31 10.46 -17.83
CA PHE A 469 8.30 10.18 -16.40
C PHE A 469 8.04 8.71 -16.13
N THR A 470 8.69 8.20 -15.09
CA THR A 470 8.44 6.87 -14.51
C THR A 470 7.98 7.12 -13.09
N LEU A 471 6.68 6.96 -12.83
CA LEU A 471 6.19 6.93 -11.45
C LEU A 471 6.89 5.74 -10.79
N PRO A 472 7.61 5.89 -9.67
CA PRO A 472 7.96 4.72 -8.88
C PRO A 472 6.66 3.95 -8.65
N ALA A 473 6.69 2.63 -8.84
CA ALA A 473 5.55 1.80 -8.49
C ALA A 473 5.07 2.23 -7.09
N PRO A 474 3.75 2.30 -6.80
CA PRO A 474 3.29 2.53 -5.44
C PRO A 474 4.11 1.60 -4.57
N SER A 475 4.89 2.19 -3.66
CA SER A 475 6.02 1.53 -3.03
C SER A 475 5.53 0.29 -2.33
N VAL A 476 5.66 -0.86 -2.97
CA VAL A 476 5.45 -2.15 -2.33
C VAL A 476 6.54 -2.21 -1.28
N GLY A 477 6.13 -2.17 0.00
CA GLY A 477 7.01 -2.01 1.16
C GLY A 477 8.31 -2.77 0.99
N SER A 478 9.41 -2.03 0.81
CA SER A 478 10.74 -2.60 0.82
C SER A 478 10.99 -3.13 2.22
N SER A 479 11.17 -4.44 2.40
CA SER A 479 11.52 -4.97 3.72
C SER A 479 12.92 -4.45 4.10
N PRO A 480 13.07 -3.49 5.01
CA PRO A 480 14.37 -2.96 5.35
C PRO A 480 14.98 -3.89 6.40
N GLN A 481 16.22 -4.33 6.17
CA GLN A 481 16.98 -5.23 7.03
C GLN A 481 18.35 -4.64 7.34
N TYR A 482 18.89 -5.00 8.51
CA TYR A 482 20.23 -4.60 8.96
C TYR A 482 20.37 -3.09 9.14
N PHE A 483 19.66 -2.47 10.08
CA PHE A 483 19.86 -1.05 10.38
C PHE A 483 21.20 -0.83 11.08
N ILE A 484 22.07 -0.03 10.48
CA ILE A 484 23.31 0.41 11.13
C ILE A 484 23.39 1.93 11.12
N ALA A 485 23.30 2.51 12.31
CA ALA A 485 23.50 3.94 12.54
C ALA A 485 24.98 4.31 12.38
N LEU A 486 25.23 5.33 11.55
CA LEU A 486 26.50 6.04 11.40
C LEU A 486 26.29 7.48 11.91
N ASP A 487 27.36 8.25 12.15
CA ASP A 487 27.22 9.56 12.82
C ASP A 487 26.26 10.54 12.09
N ASN A 488 26.10 10.41 10.76
CA ASN A 488 25.35 11.35 9.93
C ASN A 488 24.23 10.70 9.10
N ALA A 489 23.98 9.41 9.23
CA ALA A 489 22.97 8.68 8.47
C ALA A 489 22.80 7.25 8.99
N THR A 490 21.70 6.63 8.61
CA THR A 490 21.49 5.20 8.81
C THR A 490 21.59 4.47 7.47
N LEU A 491 22.32 3.37 7.46
CA LEU A 491 22.34 2.43 6.34
C LEU A 491 21.42 1.27 6.63
N PHE A 492 20.71 0.83 5.61
CA PHE A 492 19.88 -0.37 5.65
C PHE A 492 19.90 -1.06 4.29
N ALA A 493 19.68 -2.36 4.27
CA ALA A 493 19.44 -3.12 3.05
C ALA A 493 17.92 -3.22 2.85
N GLY A 494 17.39 -2.70 1.74
CA GLY A 494 15.97 -2.75 1.43
C GLY A 494 15.71 -3.59 0.19
N GLN A 495 14.60 -4.32 0.19
CA GLN A 495 14.14 -5.03 -1.01
C GLN A 495 13.46 -4.05 -1.98
N GLU A 496 13.79 -4.09 -3.28
CA GLU A 496 13.06 -3.28 -4.26
C GLU A 496 11.68 -3.89 -4.51
N GLY A 497 10.62 -3.07 -4.44
CA GLY A 497 9.23 -3.54 -4.44
C GLY A 497 8.91 -4.55 -5.54
N GLY A 498 8.49 -5.75 -5.13
CA GLY A 498 8.04 -6.83 -6.04
C GLY A 498 9.13 -7.80 -6.52
N ASP A 499 10.42 -7.56 -6.28
CA ASP A 499 11.48 -8.46 -6.72
C ASP A 499 12.15 -9.17 -5.53
N PHE A 500 11.87 -10.47 -5.34
CA PHE A 500 12.48 -11.31 -4.30
C PHE A 500 13.99 -11.57 -4.54
N LEU A 501 14.55 -11.06 -5.65
CA LEU A 501 15.91 -11.34 -6.06
C LEU A 501 16.90 -10.21 -5.79
N PHE A 502 16.47 -9.02 -5.35
CA PHE A 502 17.36 -7.88 -5.13
C PHE A 502 17.22 -7.24 -3.74
N HIS A 503 18.38 -6.99 -3.12
CA HIS A 503 18.51 -6.21 -1.89
C HIS A 503 19.43 -5.03 -2.18
N ASN A 504 18.89 -3.82 -2.19
CA ASN A 504 19.66 -2.62 -2.44
C ASN A 504 20.17 -2.07 -1.10
N LEU A 505 21.39 -1.54 -1.09
CA LEU A 505 21.89 -0.78 0.05
C LEU A 505 21.38 0.65 -0.06
N TYR A 506 20.72 1.15 0.97
CA TYR A 506 20.17 2.50 1.07
C TYR A 506 20.85 3.30 2.18
N ARG A 507 20.81 4.62 2.03
CA ARG A 507 21.20 5.60 3.03
C ARG A 507 20.01 6.50 3.31
N THR A 508 19.73 6.78 4.58
CA THR A 508 18.68 7.71 5.01
C THR A 508 19.16 8.62 6.13
N ASP A 509 18.67 9.86 6.14
CA ASP A 509 18.73 10.78 7.27
C ASP A 509 17.42 10.78 8.11
N GLY A 510 16.50 9.87 7.80
CA GLY A 510 15.17 9.80 8.39
C GLY A 510 14.08 10.55 7.61
N THR A 511 14.41 11.25 6.51
CA THR A 511 13.43 11.93 5.65
C THR A 511 13.26 11.23 4.31
N SER A 512 12.11 11.41 3.65
CA SER A 512 11.88 10.88 2.30
C SER A 512 12.86 11.49 1.29
N SER A 513 13.15 12.79 1.37
CA SER A 513 14.11 13.48 0.49
C SER A 513 15.57 13.15 0.76
N GLY A 514 15.92 12.74 1.98
CA GLY A 514 17.26 12.32 2.36
C GLY A 514 17.49 10.81 2.28
N THR A 515 16.48 10.04 1.83
CA THR A 515 16.60 8.60 1.57
C THR A 515 16.99 8.37 0.12
N SER A 516 18.07 7.62 -0.10
CA SER A 516 18.60 7.35 -1.44
C SER A 516 19.24 5.98 -1.54
N GLU A 517 19.14 5.37 -2.72
CA GLU A 517 19.85 4.14 -3.05
C GLU A 517 21.36 4.41 -3.18
N VAL A 518 22.17 3.62 -2.46
CA VAL A 518 23.63 3.67 -2.51
C VAL A 518 24.16 2.74 -3.60
N LYS A 519 23.68 1.48 -3.62
CA LYS A 519 24.10 0.44 -4.57
C LYS A 519 23.15 -0.75 -4.61
N LYS A 520 22.88 -1.28 -5.81
CA LYS A 520 22.10 -2.52 -6.01
C LYS A 520 22.92 -3.79 -5.76
N PHE A 521 22.33 -4.74 -5.03
CA PHE A 521 22.86 -6.09 -4.88
C PHE A 521 21.74 -7.12 -5.13
N LYS A 522 22.12 -8.33 -5.54
CA LYS A 522 21.20 -9.47 -5.58
C LYS A 522 20.79 -9.86 -4.15
N HIS A 523 21.76 -9.99 -3.25
CA HIS A 523 21.50 -10.24 -1.84
C HIS A 523 22.54 -9.57 -0.97
N VAL A 524 22.09 -8.87 0.08
CA VAL A 524 22.93 -8.45 1.21
C VAL A 524 22.72 -9.48 2.31
N HIS A 525 23.79 -10.16 2.73
CA HIS A 525 23.69 -11.30 3.66
C HIS A 525 23.91 -10.90 5.12
N THR A 526 24.64 -9.81 5.34
CA THR A 526 25.06 -9.33 6.66
C THR A 526 25.71 -7.96 6.48
N MET A 527 25.56 -7.11 7.50
CA MET A 527 26.28 -5.85 7.63
C MET A 527 26.84 -5.76 9.05
N GLN A 528 28.06 -5.26 9.16
CA GLN A 528 28.76 -5.06 10.43
C GLN A 528 29.35 -3.66 10.43
N ARG A 529 29.13 -2.90 11.51
CA ARG A 529 29.77 -1.59 11.67
C ARG A 529 31.28 -1.78 11.72
N LEU A 530 32.05 -1.02 10.94
CA LEU A 530 33.52 -1.01 11.00
C LEU A 530 33.99 0.10 11.94
N ASP A 531 33.42 1.28 11.76
CA ASP A 531 33.66 2.47 12.57
C ASP A 531 32.42 3.38 12.53
N ASN A 532 32.55 4.62 12.99
CA ASN A 532 31.43 5.54 13.06
C ASN A 532 30.91 6.04 11.72
N GLN A 533 31.65 5.81 10.64
CA GLN A 533 31.37 6.33 9.30
C GLN A 533 31.21 5.23 8.26
N ARG A 534 31.60 3.99 8.57
CA ARG A 534 31.68 2.90 7.60
C ARG A 534 31.13 1.59 8.13
N VAL A 535 30.56 0.82 7.21
CA VAL A 535 30.14 -0.57 7.41
C VAL A 535 30.91 -1.50 6.49
N VAL A 536 31.09 -2.74 6.93
CA VAL A 536 31.53 -3.86 6.10
C VAL A 536 30.34 -4.79 5.91
N LEU A 537 30.08 -5.19 4.68
CA LEU A 537 28.94 -6.04 4.34
C LEU A 537 29.35 -7.15 3.38
N THR A 538 28.67 -8.30 3.45
CA THR A 538 28.83 -9.33 2.41
C THR A 538 27.59 -9.35 1.54
N ALA A 539 27.82 -9.16 0.23
CA ALA A 539 26.74 -9.06 -0.73
C ALA A 539 27.08 -9.77 -2.03
N GLN A 540 26.05 -10.22 -2.73
CA GLN A 540 26.16 -10.81 -4.06
C GLN A 540 25.77 -9.78 -5.12
N LEU A 541 26.62 -9.60 -6.14
CA LEU A 541 26.29 -8.75 -7.29
C LEU A 541 25.27 -9.43 -8.21
N VAL A 542 24.59 -8.60 -9.01
CA VAL A 542 23.64 -9.04 -10.05
C VAL A 542 24.31 -9.99 -11.04
N GLU A 543 25.53 -9.65 -11.47
CA GLU A 543 26.40 -10.46 -12.33
C GLU A 543 27.66 -10.88 -11.56
N GLY A 544 27.55 -11.86 -10.64
CA GLY A 544 28.72 -12.36 -9.90
C GLY A 544 28.44 -13.25 -8.68
N GLY A 545 29.53 -13.68 -8.04
CA GLY A 545 29.51 -14.39 -6.74
C GLY A 545 29.42 -13.43 -5.54
N SER A 546 29.31 -13.99 -4.34
CA SER A 546 29.35 -13.19 -3.09
C SER A 546 30.74 -12.57 -2.88
N ALA A 547 30.76 -11.32 -2.46
CA ALA A 547 31.98 -10.57 -2.14
C ALA A 547 31.80 -9.76 -0.85
N LEU A 548 32.93 -9.31 -0.31
CA LEU A 548 33.04 -8.44 0.85
C LEU A 548 33.15 -6.99 0.36
N TYR A 549 32.33 -6.11 0.90
CA TYR A 549 32.31 -4.69 0.58
C TYR A 549 32.55 -3.86 1.83
N VAL A 550 33.13 -2.68 1.63
CA VAL A 550 33.04 -1.56 2.57
C VAL A 550 32.08 -0.53 1.99
N SER A 551 31.34 0.18 2.84
CA SER A 551 30.52 1.33 2.44
C SER A 551 30.55 2.42 3.50
N ASP A 552 30.60 3.67 3.05
CA ASP A 552 30.37 4.89 3.84
C ASP A 552 28.96 5.48 3.62
N GLY A 553 28.10 4.76 2.90
CA GLY A 553 26.78 5.24 2.49
C GLY A 553 26.76 6.06 1.20
N THR A 554 27.87 6.16 0.49
CA THR A 554 27.93 6.76 -0.86
C THR A 554 28.24 5.71 -1.91
N THR A 555 27.76 5.90 -3.15
CA THR A 555 28.06 5.00 -4.27
C THR A 555 29.57 4.89 -4.50
N SER A 556 30.33 5.99 -4.36
CA SER A 556 31.78 6.03 -4.51
C SER A 556 32.56 5.34 -3.38
N GLY A 557 32.09 5.44 -2.14
CA GLY A 557 32.70 4.78 -0.99
C GLY A 557 32.29 3.32 -0.83
N THR A 558 31.36 2.82 -1.67
CA THR A 558 30.91 1.43 -1.66
C THR A 558 31.76 0.54 -2.59
N GLN A 559 32.82 -0.06 -2.02
CA GLN A 559 33.89 -0.72 -2.76
C GLN A 559 34.06 -2.20 -2.38
N ASN A 560 34.41 -3.04 -3.37
CA ASN A 560 34.74 -4.44 -3.13
C ASN A 560 36.13 -4.53 -2.48
N ILE A 561 36.23 -5.23 -1.35
CA ILE A 561 37.45 -5.40 -0.56
C ILE A 561 37.82 -6.88 -0.39
N THR A 562 37.21 -7.78 -1.17
CA THR A 562 37.60 -9.18 -1.21
C THR A 562 39.05 -9.32 -1.71
N PRO A 563 39.92 -10.06 -1.01
CA PRO A 563 41.28 -10.34 -1.48
C PRO A 563 41.27 -11.13 -2.79
N ALA A 564 42.21 -10.85 -3.68
CA ALA A 564 42.36 -11.60 -4.92
C ALA A 564 42.63 -13.09 -4.64
N GLY A 565 41.83 -13.99 -5.22
CA GLY A 565 41.96 -15.44 -5.04
C GLY A 565 41.30 -15.99 -3.76
N ALA A 566 40.71 -15.16 -2.91
CA ALA A 566 39.91 -15.63 -1.79
C ALA A 566 38.58 -16.25 -2.27
N PRO A 567 38.07 -17.30 -1.59
CA PRO A 567 36.73 -17.82 -1.87
C PRO A 567 35.66 -16.76 -1.57
N PRO A 568 34.41 -16.90 -2.07
CA PRO A 568 33.31 -16.02 -1.69
C PRO A 568 33.11 -16.04 -0.18
N LEU A 569 33.56 -14.98 0.51
CA LEU A 569 33.52 -14.86 1.96
C LEU A 569 32.12 -14.37 2.38
N ARG A 570 31.45 -15.13 3.23
CA ARG A 570 30.30 -14.65 4.03
C ARG A 570 30.73 -14.50 5.49
N ILE A 571 30.31 -13.41 6.13
CA ILE A 571 30.48 -13.20 7.58
C ILE A 571 29.38 -14.00 8.29
N ARG A 572 29.77 -14.96 9.12
CA ARG A 572 28.82 -15.72 9.98
C ARG A 572 28.83 -15.26 11.43
N SER A 573 29.99 -14.85 11.90
CA SER A 573 30.22 -14.26 13.22
C SER A 573 31.30 -13.20 13.06
N SER A 574 31.22 -12.13 13.82
CA SER A 574 32.18 -11.03 13.78
C SER A 574 32.29 -10.29 15.10
N ALA A 575 33.44 -9.68 15.32
CA ALA A 575 33.68 -8.76 16.42
C ALA A 575 34.59 -7.62 15.96
N ASN A 576 34.39 -6.45 16.55
CA ASN A 576 35.25 -5.29 16.30
C ASN A 576 36.32 -5.22 17.38
N ALA A 577 37.59 -5.16 16.99
CA ALA A 577 38.70 -4.88 17.90
C ALA A 577 39.75 -4.02 17.20
N ASN A 578 40.18 -2.93 17.85
CA ASN A 578 41.26 -2.05 17.39
C ASN A 578 41.07 -1.44 15.98
N GLY A 579 39.84 -1.09 15.61
CA GLY A 579 39.53 -0.56 14.28
C GLY A 579 39.57 -1.61 13.17
N TRP A 580 39.55 -2.89 13.54
CA TRP A 580 39.40 -4.02 12.64
C TRP A 580 38.10 -4.75 12.91
N VAL A 581 37.46 -5.24 11.85
CA VAL A 581 36.42 -6.26 11.93
C VAL A 581 37.09 -7.62 11.79
N PHE A 582 37.03 -8.42 12.84
CA PHE A 582 37.36 -9.84 12.80
C PHE A 582 36.11 -10.61 12.42
N PHE A 583 36.24 -11.61 11.55
CA PHE A 583 35.08 -12.38 11.13
C PHE A 583 35.44 -13.80 10.70
N HIS A 584 34.48 -14.70 10.90
CA HIS A 584 34.51 -16.01 10.26
C HIS A 584 34.07 -15.89 8.81
N GLY A 585 35.01 -16.19 7.90
CA GLY A 585 34.75 -16.33 6.47
C GLY A 585 34.54 -17.79 6.11
N ALA A 586 33.39 -18.11 5.51
CA ALA A 586 33.03 -19.45 5.05
C ALA A 586 32.57 -19.47 3.58
N ASN A 587 32.96 -20.51 2.84
CA ASN A 587 32.41 -20.81 1.51
C ASN A 587 31.21 -21.77 1.60
N TYR A 588 30.00 -21.27 1.33
CA TYR A 588 28.76 -22.06 1.40
C TYR A 588 28.65 -23.13 0.31
N SER A 589 29.35 -22.98 -0.82
CA SER A 589 29.21 -23.86 -1.98
C SER A 589 30.01 -25.15 -1.85
N SER A 590 31.09 -25.14 -1.05
CA SER A 590 32.02 -26.27 -0.95
C SER A 590 32.16 -26.86 0.46
N GLY A 591 31.72 -26.17 1.51
CA GLY A 591 31.82 -26.65 2.91
C GLY A 591 33.24 -26.75 3.48
N THR A 592 34.27 -26.47 2.68
CA THR A 592 35.67 -26.86 2.94
C THR A 592 36.63 -25.72 3.22
N SER A 593 36.15 -24.47 3.35
CA SER A 593 37.00 -23.30 3.61
C SER A 593 36.41 -22.46 4.72
N ASN A 594 36.79 -22.78 5.97
CA ASN A 594 36.46 -22.03 7.18
C ASN A 594 37.72 -21.32 7.67
N GLY A 595 37.66 -20.00 7.85
CA GLY A 595 38.82 -19.26 8.35
C GLY A 595 38.46 -18.04 9.18
N LEU A 596 39.35 -17.69 10.09
CA LEU A 596 39.32 -16.43 10.80
C LEU A 596 40.02 -15.36 9.96
N TYR A 597 39.29 -14.31 9.58
CA TYR A 597 39.78 -13.17 8.82
C TYR A 597 39.73 -11.90 9.67
N LYS A 598 40.48 -10.88 9.26
CA LYS A 598 40.31 -9.50 9.72
C LYS A 598 40.28 -8.53 8.55
N THR A 599 39.63 -7.37 8.70
CA THR A 599 39.65 -6.28 7.72
C THR A 599 39.57 -4.90 8.39
N ASN A 600 40.23 -3.90 7.80
CA ASN A 600 40.11 -2.48 8.14
C ASN A 600 39.28 -1.70 7.11
N GLY A 601 38.54 -2.42 6.25
CA GLY A 601 37.78 -1.84 5.15
C GLY A 601 38.59 -1.61 3.87
N THR A 602 39.76 -2.23 3.72
CA THR A 602 40.56 -2.18 2.47
C THR A 602 40.91 -3.58 1.99
N SER A 603 41.06 -3.79 0.68
CA SER A 603 41.45 -5.09 0.13
C SER A 603 42.80 -5.58 0.68
N ALA A 604 43.78 -4.67 0.83
CA ALA A 604 45.10 -5.00 1.39
C ALA A 604 45.06 -5.31 2.90
N GLY A 605 44.12 -4.72 3.63
CA GLY A 605 43.90 -5.02 5.04
C GLY A 605 43.03 -6.26 5.29
N THR A 606 42.36 -6.79 4.28
CA THR A 606 41.57 -8.03 4.43
C THR A 606 42.49 -9.25 4.38
N VAL A 607 42.75 -9.88 5.54
CA VAL A 607 43.77 -10.94 5.69
C VAL A 607 43.21 -12.16 6.42
N LEU A 608 43.54 -13.37 5.94
CA LEU A 608 43.30 -14.64 6.62
C LEU A 608 44.32 -14.83 7.75
N LEU A 609 43.86 -15.02 8.98
CA LEU A 609 44.70 -15.29 10.15
C LEU A 609 44.89 -16.78 10.38
N LYS A 610 43.84 -17.59 10.22
CA LYS A 610 43.88 -19.04 10.47
C LYS A 610 42.79 -19.76 9.67
N SER A 611 43.14 -20.92 9.10
CA SER A 611 42.19 -21.87 8.50
C SER A 611 41.84 -23.00 9.46
N PHE A 612 40.59 -23.45 9.43
CA PHE A 612 40.06 -24.60 10.16
C PHE A 612 39.62 -25.68 9.16
N GLU A 613 39.98 -26.95 9.38
CA GLU A 613 39.73 -28.06 8.45
C GLU A 613 38.46 -28.84 8.87
N GLY A 614 37.63 -29.27 7.90
CA GLY A 614 36.45 -30.13 8.14
C GLY A 614 35.08 -29.51 7.78
N ASP A 615 34.05 -30.35 7.81
CA ASP A 615 32.72 -30.13 7.19
C ASP A 615 31.73 -29.26 8.00
N GLY A 616 32.15 -28.60 9.09
CA GLY A 616 31.17 -28.15 10.09
C GLY A 616 31.30 -26.72 10.64
N PHE A 617 32.42 -26.38 11.26
CA PHE A 617 32.47 -25.21 12.16
C PHE A 617 33.84 -24.51 12.10
N GLY A 618 33.86 -23.17 11.95
CA GLY A 618 35.05 -22.32 12.06
C GLY A 618 35.09 -21.55 13.38
N ALA A 619 35.63 -20.33 13.37
CA ALA A 619 35.57 -19.44 14.52
C ALA A 619 34.13 -18.91 14.75
N PHE A 620 33.60 -19.01 15.96
CA PHE A 620 32.30 -18.48 16.35
C PHE A 620 32.39 -17.86 17.74
N GLU A 621 31.31 -17.18 18.17
CA GLU A 621 31.23 -16.55 19.50
C GLU A 621 32.45 -15.66 19.76
N MET A 622 32.56 -14.55 19.02
CA MET A 622 33.77 -13.73 19.00
C MET A 622 33.60 -12.48 19.85
N ALA A 623 34.59 -12.13 20.66
CA ALA A 623 34.59 -10.88 21.43
C ALA A 623 35.98 -10.26 21.52
N ALA A 624 36.01 -8.93 21.51
CA ALA A 624 37.21 -8.16 21.75
C ALA A 624 37.65 -8.29 23.22
N TYR A 625 38.95 -8.48 23.43
CA TYR A 625 39.59 -8.54 24.74
C TYR A 625 40.83 -7.65 24.75
N GLY A 626 40.65 -6.37 25.10
CA GLY A 626 41.68 -5.35 24.91
C GLY A 626 42.12 -5.30 23.45
N ASP A 627 43.42 -5.48 23.20
CA ASP A 627 43.99 -5.51 21.84
C ASP A 627 43.88 -6.87 21.13
N LYS A 628 43.26 -7.86 21.78
CA LYS A 628 43.15 -9.24 21.31
C LYS A 628 41.70 -9.61 21.01
N LEU A 629 41.52 -10.78 20.45
CA LEU A 629 40.25 -11.41 20.15
C LEU A 629 40.17 -12.75 20.86
N LEU A 630 39.08 -13.01 21.58
CA LEU A 630 38.71 -14.33 22.08
C LEU A 630 37.59 -14.90 21.23
N PHE A 631 37.63 -16.19 20.98
CA PHE A 631 36.64 -16.88 20.17
C PHE A 631 36.62 -18.38 20.45
N SER A 632 35.52 -19.03 20.06
CA SER A 632 35.38 -20.48 20.05
C SER A 632 35.76 -21.05 18.69
N ALA A 633 36.61 -22.07 18.65
CA ALA A 633 36.98 -22.74 17.39
C ALA A 633 37.44 -24.19 17.60
N PRO A 634 37.36 -25.06 16.57
CA PRO A 634 37.79 -26.44 16.70
C PRO A 634 39.31 -26.60 16.79
N GLU A 635 39.76 -27.61 17.54
CA GLU A 635 41.18 -27.94 17.72
C GLU A 635 41.84 -28.66 16.50
N ASN A 636 41.05 -29.11 15.51
CA ASN A 636 41.45 -29.98 14.38
C ASN A 636 42.03 -31.36 14.80
N PRO A 637 41.63 -32.45 14.13
CA PRO A 637 40.40 -33.23 14.31
C PRO A 637 40.29 -33.93 15.68
N PRO A 638 39.06 -34.24 16.15
CA PRO A 638 37.79 -34.20 15.41
C PRO A 638 37.12 -32.81 15.35
N ALA A 639 36.47 -32.52 14.21
CA ALA A 639 35.96 -31.20 13.80
C ALA A 639 34.77 -30.63 14.61
N TYR A 640 34.37 -31.28 15.70
CA TYR A 640 33.21 -30.89 16.52
C TYR A 640 33.57 -30.48 17.96
N GLN A 641 34.84 -30.62 18.36
CA GLN A 641 35.31 -30.23 19.70
C GLN A 641 35.83 -28.79 19.66
N GLN A 642 35.00 -27.85 20.09
CA GLN A 642 35.35 -26.44 20.16
C GLN A 642 36.05 -26.10 21.47
N GLU A 643 37.12 -25.31 21.38
CA GLU A 643 37.92 -24.87 22.52
C GLU A 643 38.06 -23.35 22.56
N LEU A 644 38.67 -22.84 23.64
CA LEU A 644 38.90 -21.40 23.82
C LEU A 644 40.15 -20.98 23.04
N TRP A 645 40.00 -20.06 22.10
CA TRP A 645 41.10 -19.50 21.30
C TRP A 645 41.32 -18.02 21.58
N ILE A 646 42.54 -17.57 21.32
CA ILE A 646 42.95 -16.17 21.37
C ILE A 646 43.70 -15.76 20.09
N SER A 647 43.52 -14.52 19.65
CA SER A 647 44.28 -13.91 18.56
C SER A 647 44.75 -12.50 18.91
N ASP A 648 46.01 -12.18 18.62
CA ASP A 648 46.53 -10.79 18.65
C ASP A 648 46.34 -10.06 17.31
N GLY A 649 45.56 -10.63 16.40
CA GLY A 649 45.37 -10.11 15.05
C GLY A 649 46.46 -10.49 14.05
N THR A 650 47.40 -11.37 14.41
CA THR A 650 48.37 -11.96 13.49
C THR A 650 48.14 -13.47 13.36
N ALA A 651 48.57 -14.05 12.25
CA ALA A 651 48.49 -15.51 12.07
C ALA A 651 49.33 -16.27 13.12
N ALA A 652 50.45 -15.69 13.56
CA ALA A 652 51.35 -16.33 14.52
C ALA A 652 50.80 -16.28 15.96
N GLY A 653 50.13 -15.18 16.32
CA GLY A 653 49.50 -15.01 17.64
C GLY A 653 48.07 -15.53 17.71
N THR A 654 47.62 -16.34 16.74
CA THR A 654 46.31 -17.01 16.75
C THR A 654 46.47 -18.47 17.18
N SER A 655 46.07 -18.80 18.42
CA SER A 655 46.28 -20.11 19.03
C SER A 655 45.20 -20.49 20.05
N ILE A 656 45.15 -21.77 20.42
CA ILE A 656 44.35 -22.24 21.56
C ILE A 656 44.89 -21.60 22.84
N LEU A 657 43.99 -21.05 23.65
CA LEU A 657 44.30 -20.47 24.95
C LEU A 657 44.17 -21.52 26.06
N ALA A 658 43.09 -22.30 26.04
CA ALA A 658 42.83 -23.36 27.01
C ALA A 658 41.92 -24.45 26.40
N ASN A 659 42.20 -25.71 26.75
CA ASN A 659 41.31 -26.85 26.53
C ASN A 659 40.66 -27.20 27.89
N ILE A 660 39.40 -26.80 28.08
CA ILE A 660 38.70 -26.88 29.37
C ILE A 660 38.14 -28.29 29.61
N ASN A 661 37.66 -28.95 28.56
CA ASN A 661 37.19 -30.34 28.57
C ASN A 661 37.91 -31.19 27.50
N PRO A 662 39.07 -31.77 27.86
CA PRO A 662 39.87 -32.59 26.93
C PRO A 662 39.18 -33.86 26.43
N ALA A 663 38.07 -34.28 27.06
CA ALA A 663 37.38 -35.53 26.71
C ALA A 663 36.33 -35.36 25.60
N GLY A 664 35.85 -34.14 25.34
CA GLY A 664 34.69 -33.97 24.46
C GLY A 664 34.43 -32.57 23.88
N GLY A 665 35.31 -31.59 24.11
CA GLY A 665 35.09 -30.21 23.69
C GLY A 665 34.45 -29.35 24.79
N SER A 666 34.78 -28.05 24.78
CA SER A 666 34.33 -27.10 25.80
C SER A 666 33.25 -26.13 25.31
N SER A 667 33.09 -25.95 24.00
CA SER A 667 32.15 -25.02 23.37
C SER A 667 31.99 -23.66 24.09
N PRO A 668 33.08 -22.88 24.27
CA PRO A 668 33.00 -21.61 24.97
C PRO A 668 32.06 -20.62 24.25
N HIS A 669 31.21 -19.91 24.99
CA HIS A 669 30.29 -18.91 24.43
C HIS A 669 29.98 -17.79 25.44
N LEU A 670 29.19 -16.79 25.02
CA LEU A 670 28.78 -15.64 25.85
C LEU A 670 29.95 -14.79 26.39
N PHE A 671 31.00 -14.59 25.60
CA PHE A 671 32.16 -13.80 26.02
C PHE A 671 31.80 -12.35 26.41
N THR A 672 31.98 -12.03 27.68
CA THR A 672 31.61 -10.75 28.28
C THR A 672 32.77 -10.12 29.06
N PRO A 673 33.27 -8.93 28.66
CA PRO A 673 34.40 -8.30 29.33
C PRO A 673 33.99 -7.71 30.70
N VAL A 674 34.77 -8.01 31.74
CA VAL A 674 34.54 -7.53 33.12
C VAL A 674 35.88 -7.27 33.80
N ASN A 675 36.11 -6.04 34.29
CA ASN A 675 37.30 -5.65 35.07
C ASN A 675 38.65 -6.03 34.40
N GLY A 676 38.75 -5.88 33.08
CA GLY A 676 39.97 -6.24 32.34
C GLY A 676 40.18 -7.75 32.15
N ASN A 677 39.21 -8.59 32.53
CA ASN A 677 39.14 -10.02 32.25
C ASN A 677 37.98 -10.30 31.29
N MET A 678 37.92 -11.53 30.77
CA MET A 678 36.79 -12.03 30.00
C MET A 678 36.07 -13.12 30.80
N ILE A 679 34.77 -12.97 30.97
CA ILE A 679 33.88 -13.98 31.55
C ILE A 679 33.16 -14.68 30.41
N PHE A 680 32.98 -15.99 30.51
CA PHE A 680 32.34 -16.80 29.47
C PHE A 680 31.77 -18.07 30.08
N THR A 681 30.95 -18.79 29.31
CA THR A 681 30.42 -20.10 29.68
C THR A 681 31.16 -21.18 28.92
N ALA A 682 31.46 -22.32 29.55
CA ALA A 682 32.08 -23.46 28.88
C ALA A 682 31.67 -24.79 29.51
N TRP A 683 31.55 -25.82 28.69
CA TRP A 683 31.28 -27.19 29.10
C TRP A 683 32.53 -27.81 29.70
N ASP A 684 32.44 -28.28 30.95
CA ASP A 684 33.58 -28.85 31.67
C ASP A 684 33.59 -30.39 31.71
N GLY A 685 32.60 -31.01 31.07
CA GLY A 685 32.34 -32.46 31.13
C GLY A 685 31.10 -32.84 31.93
N ALA A 686 30.65 -31.98 32.87
CA ALA A 686 29.47 -32.18 33.71
C ALA A 686 28.34 -31.17 33.42
N GLY A 687 28.67 -29.94 33.04
CA GLY A 687 27.72 -28.87 32.75
C GLY A 687 28.35 -27.66 32.06
N TYR A 688 27.53 -26.70 31.63
CA TYR A 688 28.00 -25.39 31.21
C TYR A 688 28.18 -24.49 32.43
N GLU A 689 29.44 -24.22 32.77
CA GLU A 689 29.81 -23.48 33.98
C GLU A 689 30.34 -22.09 33.64
N LEU A 690 30.40 -21.21 34.64
CA LEU A 690 30.91 -19.85 34.48
C LEU A 690 32.43 -19.82 34.66
N TYR A 691 33.16 -19.32 33.67
CA TYR A 691 34.61 -19.22 33.62
C TYR A 691 35.09 -17.77 33.50
N ILE A 692 36.35 -17.54 33.88
CA ILE A 692 37.06 -16.28 33.71
C ILE A 692 38.44 -16.52 33.08
N THR A 693 38.91 -15.57 32.27
CA THR A 693 40.28 -15.55 31.74
C THR A 693 40.86 -14.14 31.68
N ASP A 694 42.16 -14.02 31.93
CA ASP A 694 42.98 -12.82 31.69
C ASP A 694 43.70 -12.87 30.32
N GLY A 695 43.31 -13.81 29.47
CA GLY A 695 43.97 -14.07 28.19
C GLY A 695 45.25 -14.90 28.29
N THR A 696 45.54 -15.49 29.47
CA THR A 696 46.59 -16.49 29.66
C THR A 696 46.02 -17.83 30.13
N THR A 697 46.71 -18.93 29.81
CA THR A 697 46.29 -20.27 30.28
C THR A 697 46.25 -20.35 31.80
N ALA A 698 47.17 -19.68 32.51
CA ALA A 698 47.22 -19.70 33.98
C ALA A 698 46.09 -18.89 34.64
N GLY A 699 45.66 -17.78 34.02
CA GLY A 699 44.53 -16.98 34.48
C GLY A 699 43.18 -17.49 33.99
N THR A 700 43.12 -18.60 33.25
CA THR A 700 41.87 -19.23 32.80
C THR A 700 41.39 -20.24 33.84
N SER A 701 40.24 -19.99 34.48
CA SER A 701 39.74 -20.84 35.56
C SER A 701 38.21 -20.78 35.73
N LYS A 702 37.63 -21.81 36.36
CA LYS A 702 36.20 -21.87 36.70
C LYS A 702 35.91 -20.85 37.81
N LEU A 703 34.97 -19.94 37.56
CA LEU A 703 34.55 -18.90 38.48
C LEU A 703 33.46 -19.39 39.43
N LYS A 704 32.50 -20.18 38.92
CA LYS A 704 31.42 -20.76 39.71
C LYS A 704 30.88 -22.04 39.08
N ASP A 705 30.50 -22.97 39.95
CA ASP A 705 29.88 -24.25 39.60
C ASP A 705 28.38 -24.22 39.94
N PHE A 706 27.53 -24.52 38.96
CA PHE A 706 26.08 -24.57 39.03
C PHE A 706 25.52 -26.00 38.87
N SER A 707 26.37 -27.02 38.75
CA SER A 707 26.00 -28.44 38.75
C SER A 707 25.58 -28.93 40.16
N PRO A 708 24.72 -29.97 40.33
CA PRO A 708 24.22 -30.96 39.35
C PRO A 708 22.79 -30.70 38.82
N ALA A 709 22.24 -29.50 38.98
CA ALA A 709 20.82 -29.22 38.73
C ALA A 709 20.43 -28.95 37.25
N LYS A 710 21.29 -29.30 36.29
CA LYS A 710 21.14 -28.92 34.86
C LYS A 710 20.86 -27.42 34.68
N ASN A 711 21.64 -26.60 35.36
CA ASN A 711 21.51 -25.17 35.24
C ASN A 711 22.16 -24.70 33.94
N GLU A 712 21.43 -24.02 33.06
CA GLU A 712 21.96 -23.44 31.83
C GLU A 712 22.02 -21.92 31.97
N ILE A 713 23.20 -21.35 31.71
CA ILE A 713 23.39 -19.91 31.63
C ILE A 713 22.98 -19.48 30.21
N GLN A 714 21.90 -18.71 30.09
CA GLN A 714 21.29 -18.39 28.79
C GLN A 714 21.79 -17.06 28.22
N GLU A 715 22.08 -16.09 29.08
CA GLU A 715 22.52 -14.74 28.69
C GLU A 715 23.60 -14.24 29.66
N LEU A 716 24.59 -13.51 29.14
CA LEU A 716 25.60 -12.79 29.92
C LEU A 716 25.81 -11.41 29.27
N THR A 717 25.67 -10.33 30.06
CA THR A 717 25.76 -8.95 29.56
C THR A 717 26.61 -8.09 30.48
N ALA A 718 27.59 -7.38 29.93
CA ALA A 718 28.43 -6.45 30.68
C ALA A 718 27.65 -5.19 31.06
N PHE A 719 27.80 -4.71 32.30
CA PHE A 719 27.29 -3.42 32.74
C PHE A 719 28.10 -2.93 33.96
N ASP A 720 28.44 -1.64 34.01
CA ASP A 720 29.14 -1.02 35.17
C ASP A 720 30.29 -1.86 35.76
N ASN A 721 31.20 -2.36 34.90
CA ASN A 721 32.33 -3.22 35.28
C ASN A 721 31.95 -4.54 35.99
N LYS A 722 30.74 -5.03 35.75
CA LYS A 722 30.19 -6.32 36.19
C LYS A 722 29.58 -7.02 34.98
N ALA A 723 29.14 -8.26 35.17
CA ALA A 723 28.24 -8.93 34.23
C ALA A 723 26.97 -9.39 34.93
N LEU A 724 25.84 -9.23 34.25
CA LEU A 724 24.53 -9.75 34.64
C LEU A 724 24.25 -11.00 33.82
N PHE A 725 23.70 -12.03 34.43
CA PHE A 725 23.34 -13.27 33.74
C PHE A 725 22.13 -13.96 34.32
N THR A 726 21.51 -14.78 33.48
CA THR A 726 20.37 -15.61 33.85
C THR A 726 20.80 -17.07 34.00
N VAL A 727 20.23 -17.75 34.99
CA VAL A 727 20.45 -19.19 35.23
C VAL A 727 19.08 -19.87 35.27
N SER A 728 18.84 -20.82 34.37
CA SER A 728 17.61 -21.64 34.34
C SER A 728 17.79 -22.94 35.11
N ASN A 729 16.79 -23.37 35.90
CA ASN A 729 16.77 -24.68 36.55
C ASN A 729 15.60 -25.52 36.00
N ASP A 730 15.87 -26.76 35.58
CA ASP A 730 14.91 -27.72 35.01
C ASP A 730 13.64 -27.97 35.87
N ALA A 731 13.70 -27.67 37.17
CA ALA A 731 12.60 -27.97 38.10
C ALA A 731 11.69 -26.78 38.47
N ASP A 732 12.15 -25.53 38.62
CA ASP A 732 11.38 -24.54 39.41
C ASP A 732 11.61 -23.02 39.11
N GLY A 733 12.35 -22.59 38.07
CA GLY A 733 12.41 -21.16 37.72
C GLY A 733 13.67 -20.65 37.00
N ARG A 734 13.69 -19.36 36.66
CA ARG A 734 14.89 -18.62 36.17
C ARG A 734 15.31 -17.60 37.22
N SER A 735 16.62 -17.49 37.43
CA SER A 735 17.20 -16.58 38.42
C SER A 735 18.17 -15.59 37.77
N LEU A 736 18.25 -14.38 38.33
CA LEU A 736 19.12 -13.31 37.86
C LEU A 736 20.31 -13.15 38.80
N TRP A 737 21.51 -13.20 38.24
CA TRP A 737 22.79 -13.18 38.95
C TRP A 737 23.67 -12.04 38.45
N VAL A 738 24.59 -11.63 39.30
CA VAL A 738 25.65 -10.67 38.97
C VAL A 738 27.01 -11.30 39.25
N THR A 739 28.04 -10.88 38.53
CA THR A 739 29.44 -11.16 38.87
C THR A 739 30.33 -9.95 38.59
N ASP A 740 31.30 -9.69 39.45
CA ASP A 740 32.40 -8.74 39.22
C ASP A 740 33.68 -9.42 38.70
N GLY A 741 33.59 -10.71 38.36
CA GLY A 741 34.74 -11.56 37.99
C GLY A 741 35.39 -12.28 39.17
N THR A 742 34.86 -12.14 40.40
CA THR A 742 35.33 -12.89 41.56
C THR A 742 34.28 -13.87 42.08
N ALA A 743 34.72 -14.96 42.71
CA ALA A 743 33.81 -15.93 43.30
C ALA A 743 32.91 -15.31 44.39
N ALA A 744 33.45 -14.35 45.16
CA ALA A 744 32.72 -13.63 46.20
C ALA A 744 31.70 -12.63 45.64
N GLY A 745 32.01 -11.96 44.53
CA GLY A 745 31.12 -11.04 43.84
C GLY A 745 30.13 -11.72 42.89
N THR A 746 30.16 -13.06 42.77
CA THR A 746 29.22 -13.84 41.96
C THR A 746 27.98 -14.22 42.77
N LEU A 747 26.97 -13.34 42.76
CA LEU A 747 25.84 -13.32 43.70
C LEU A 747 24.49 -13.44 42.99
N LEU A 748 23.55 -14.12 43.66
CA LEU A 748 22.15 -14.13 43.25
C LEU A 748 21.54 -12.77 43.58
N VAL A 749 21.03 -12.09 42.55
CA VAL A 749 20.43 -10.76 42.69
C VAL A 749 18.93 -10.88 42.93
N LYS A 750 18.26 -11.75 42.17
CA LYS A 750 16.83 -12.00 42.28
C LYS A 750 16.47 -13.40 41.83
N ASP A 751 15.65 -14.07 42.63
CA ASP A 751 14.97 -15.31 42.25
C ASP A 751 13.52 -14.99 41.86
N PHE A 752 13.10 -15.44 40.68
CA PHE A 752 11.73 -15.25 40.19
C PHE A 752 10.98 -16.58 40.40
N ALA A 753 9.91 -16.52 41.20
CA ALA A 753 9.20 -17.68 41.75
C ALA A 753 8.75 -18.73 40.71
N ALA A 754 8.43 -19.94 41.21
CA ALA A 754 8.06 -21.10 40.39
C ALA A 754 6.85 -20.87 39.49
N GLY A 755 6.99 -21.36 38.25
CA GLY A 755 6.03 -21.20 37.16
C GLY A 755 6.44 -20.08 36.21
N PHE A 756 7.58 -20.22 35.51
CA PHE A 756 7.89 -19.24 34.48
C PHE A 756 8.68 -19.65 33.22
N GLU A 757 8.50 -18.83 32.16
CA GLU A 757 8.85 -19.05 30.76
C GLU A 757 10.14 -18.31 30.30
N GLN A 758 10.47 -17.06 30.76
CA GLN A 758 11.61 -16.22 30.27
C GLN A 758 12.11 -14.99 31.10
N ILE A 759 13.41 -14.66 31.05
CA ILE A 759 14.02 -13.39 31.54
C ILE A 759 14.95 -12.89 30.44
N ASP A 760 14.81 -11.63 30.00
CA ASP A 760 15.66 -11.02 28.96
C ASP A 760 16.34 -9.76 29.48
N ILE A 761 17.66 -9.71 29.37
CA ILE A 761 18.46 -8.52 29.68
C ILE A 761 18.44 -7.60 28.45
N VAL A 762 17.85 -6.41 28.60
CA VAL A 762 17.58 -5.52 27.46
C VAL A 762 18.80 -4.63 27.16
N GLU A 763 18.95 -3.53 27.90
CA GLU A 763 20.02 -2.54 27.70
C GLU A 763 20.30 -1.75 28.98
N GLN A 764 21.47 -1.10 29.02
CA GLN A 764 21.86 -0.23 30.13
C GLN A 764 21.26 1.18 29.99
N VAL A 765 20.58 1.67 31.03
CA VAL A 765 20.05 3.04 31.12
C VAL A 765 20.64 3.73 32.35
N GLY A 766 21.60 4.62 32.13
CA GLY A 766 22.37 5.23 33.21
C GLY A 766 23.18 4.18 33.97
N ILE A 767 22.92 4.01 35.27
CA ILE A 767 23.59 3.01 36.11
C ILE A 767 22.83 1.69 36.23
N ASP A 768 21.59 1.64 35.73
CA ASP A 768 20.70 0.50 35.90
C ASP A 768 20.62 -0.29 34.58
N MET A 769 20.64 -1.62 34.67
CA MET A 769 20.26 -2.52 33.57
C MET A 769 18.76 -2.73 33.57
N MET A 770 18.14 -2.61 32.39
CA MET A 770 16.73 -2.90 32.19
C MET A 770 16.52 -4.38 31.86
N VAL A 771 15.55 -5.01 32.53
CA VAL A 771 15.29 -6.46 32.43
C VAL A 771 13.79 -6.70 32.24
N LEU A 772 13.43 -7.49 31.23
CA LEU A 772 12.05 -7.93 31.00
C LEU A 772 11.84 -9.33 31.61
N VAL A 773 10.74 -9.51 32.32
CA VAL A 773 10.40 -10.76 33.03
C VAL A 773 8.94 -11.10 32.76
N THR A 774 8.63 -12.33 32.32
CA THR A 774 7.31 -12.64 31.68
C THR A 774 6.29 -13.49 32.48
N ILE A 775 6.40 -13.72 33.78
CA ILE A 775 5.29 -14.13 34.71
C ILE A 775 3.94 -14.78 34.23
N GLY A 776 3.82 -16.04 33.78
CA GLY A 776 2.55 -16.69 33.40
C GLY A 776 1.79 -15.95 32.29
N GLY A 777 2.51 -15.49 31.26
CA GLY A 777 2.02 -14.62 30.18
C GLY A 777 2.04 -13.12 30.51
N GLN A 778 2.21 -12.74 31.78
CA GLN A 778 2.31 -11.33 32.19
C GLN A 778 3.74 -10.82 32.16
N THR A 779 4.00 -9.77 31.38
CA THR A 779 5.34 -9.17 31.30
C THR A 779 5.49 -7.96 32.20
N ALA A 780 6.67 -7.85 32.82
CA ALA A 780 7.07 -6.75 33.68
C ALA A 780 8.46 -6.25 33.30
N LEU A 781 8.63 -4.93 33.34
CA LEU A 781 9.92 -4.26 33.24
C LEU A 781 10.50 -4.04 34.63
N TRP A 782 11.70 -4.55 34.83
CA TRP A 782 12.52 -4.39 36.02
C TRP A 782 13.77 -3.58 35.69
N LYS A 783 14.38 -3.03 36.72
CA LYS A 783 15.73 -2.46 36.63
C LYS A 783 16.62 -2.99 37.73
N THR A 784 17.92 -3.05 37.49
CA THR A 784 18.90 -3.51 38.48
C THR A 784 20.25 -2.80 38.34
N ASN A 785 20.84 -2.42 39.47
CA ASN A 785 22.24 -2.00 39.55
C ASN A 785 23.19 -3.15 39.94
N GLY A 786 22.71 -4.40 39.88
CA GLY A 786 23.44 -5.60 40.30
C GLY A 786 23.33 -5.94 41.78
N THR A 787 22.50 -5.24 42.55
CA THR A 787 22.26 -5.57 43.97
C THR A 787 20.82 -6.01 44.19
N THR A 788 20.57 -6.87 45.17
CA THR A 788 19.20 -7.29 45.54
C THR A 788 18.32 -6.09 45.89
N ALA A 789 18.87 -5.08 46.58
CA ALA A 789 18.13 -3.88 46.97
C ALA A 789 17.85 -2.93 45.78
N GLY A 790 18.78 -2.84 44.82
CA GLY A 790 18.62 -2.03 43.61
C GLY A 790 17.86 -2.74 42.49
N THR A 791 17.39 -3.97 42.71
CA THR A 791 16.59 -4.71 41.73
C THR A 791 15.11 -4.49 42.00
N ILE A 792 14.52 -3.57 41.23
CA ILE A 792 13.17 -3.06 41.50
C ILE A 792 12.28 -3.18 40.26
N LEU A 793 11.00 -3.44 40.50
CA LEU A 793 9.97 -3.41 39.47
C LEU A 793 9.79 -1.96 39.01
N VAL A 794 9.89 -1.73 37.70
CA VAL A 794 9.64 -0.43 37.07
C VAL A 794 8.19 -0.33 36.62
N LYS A 795 7.69 -1.33 35.88
CA LYS A 795 6.33 -1.34 35.36
C LYS A 795 5.81 -2.76 35.14
N GLN A 796 4.55 -3.00 35.48
CA GLN A 796 3.80 -4.18 35.04
C GLN A 796 3.05 -3.82 33.75
N PHE A 797 3.16 -4.62 32.70
CA PHE A 797 2.43 -4.37 31.45
C PHE A 797 1.09 -5.11 31.44
N ASP A 798 0.06 -4.45 30.92
CA ASP A 798 -1.29 -5.01 30.76
C ASP A 798 -1.42 -5.86 29.48
N VAL A 799 -0.45 -5.77 28.57
CA VAL A 799 -0.41 -6.56 27.33
C VAL A 799 0.31 -7.90 27.54
N GLN A 800 -0.30 -8.97 27.03
CA GLN A 800 0.31 -10.29 26.97
C GLN A 800 1.34 -10.32 25.85
N PHE A 801 2.51 -10.87 26.12
CA PHE A 801 3.53 -11.01 25.09
C PHE A 801 3.89 -12.50 24.90
N THR A 802 3.69 -13.06 23.70
CA THR A 802 3.55 -14.51 23.51
C THR A 802 4.81 -15.28 23.04
N HIS A 803 5.83 -14.67 22.42
CA HIS A 803 7.15 -15.30 22.14
C HIS A 803 8.30 -14.26 22.14
N ILE A 804 9.54 -14.58 22.61
CA ILE A 804 10.65 -13.61 22.73
C ILE A 804 11.93 -14.07 22.03
N TYR A 805 12.38 -13.24 21.08
CA TYR A 805 13.80 -13.08 20.72
C TYR A 805 14.29 -11.76 21.36
N LYS A 806 15.61 -11.59 21.60
CA LYS A 806 16.20 -10.39 22.23
C LYS A 806 15.51 -9.12 21.73
N ALA A 807 15.00 -8.29 22.65
CA ALA A 807 14.27 -7.08 22.29
C ALA A 807 15.17 -6.19 21.42
N THR A 808 14.66 -5.80 20.25
CA THR A 808 15.30 -4.75 19.48
C THR A 808 15.17 -3.46 20.29
N SER A 809 16.30 -2.79 20.52
CA SER A 809 16.31 -1.61 21.34
C SER A 809 17.45 -0.67 20.98
N GLU A 810 17.27 0.60 21.32
CA GLU A 810 18.24 1.67 21.10
C GLU A 810 18.16 2.64 22.27
N VAL A 811 19.30 3.05 22.82
CA VAL A 811 19.37 4.08 23.86
C VAL A 811 19.75 5.40 23.25
N ILE A 812 18.84 6.38 23.29
CA ILE A 812 19.06 7.73 22.76
C ILE A 812 18.92 8.72 23.91
N ASN A 813 19.97 9.53 24.14
CA ASN A 813 19.99 10.55 25.19
C ASN A 813 19.62 10.03 26.59
N GLY A 814 20.03 8.81 26.93
CA GLY A 814 19.74 8.19 28.23
C GLY A 814 18.32 7.66 28.40
N VAL A 815 17.60 7.48 27.29
CA VAL A 815 16.27 6.89 27.23
C VAL A 815 16.31 5.66 26.35
N LEU A 816 15.79 4.54 26.84
CA LEU A 816 15.68 3.29 26.10
C LEU A 816 14.39 3.28 25.29
N TYR A 817 14.55 3.04 23.99
CA TYR A 817 13.48 2.71 23.07
C TYR A 817 13.56 1.23 22.77
N PHE A 818 12.47 0.50 22.91
CA PHE A 818 12.48 -0.94 22.71
C PHE A 818 11.15 -1.42 22.14
N ALA A 819 11.19 -2.53 21.41
CA ALA A 819 9.99 -3.18 20.94
C ALA A 819 10.17 -4.70 20.93
N ARG A 820 9.05 -5.42 20.84
CA ARG A 820 9.04 -6.89 20.74
C ARG A 820 8.25 -7.32 19.52
N GLN A 821 8.77 -8.31 18.81
CA GLN A 821 8.08 -8.96 17.68
C GLN A 821 6.89 -9.78 18.19
N ALA A 822 5.72 -9.14 18.36
CA ALA A 822 4.45 -9.81 18.66
C ALA A 822 3.27 -8.95 18.21
N GLU A 823 2.09 -9.58 18.02
CA GLU A 823 0.84 -8.88 17.71
C GLU A 823 0.57 -7.75 18.72
N GLY A 824 0.54 -6.49 18.25
CA GLY A 824 0.27 -5.31 19.08
C GLY A 824 1.46 -4.75 19.88
N GLY A 825 2.67 -5.29 19.70
CA GLY A 825 3.87 -4.97 20.47
C GLY A 825 4.60 -3.65 20.16
N GLY A 826 3.87 -2.60 19.74
CA GLY A 826 4.40 -1.32 19.21
C GLY A 826 5.50 -0.64 20.04
N LEU A 827 6.14 0.40 19.50
CA LEU A 827 7.35 1.01 20.07
C LEU A 827 7.15 1.54 21.51
N TRP A 828 7.98 1.07 22.45
CA TRP A 828 8.01 1.51 23.84
C TRP A 828 9.19 2.41 24.13
N ARG A 829 9.00 3.27 25.14
CA ARG A 829 10.02 4.14 25.72
C ARG A 829 10.14 3.87 27.21
N THR A 830 11.35 3.95 27.77
CA THR A 830 11.58 4.02 29.21
C THR A 830 12.83 4.84 29.57
N ASP A 831 12.75 5.62 30.64
CA ASP A 831 13.90 6.27 31.30
C ASP A 831 14.28 5.56 32.62
N GLY A 832 13.75 4.35 32.85
CA GLY A 832 13.95 3.60 34.09
C GLY A 832 12.98 3.97 35.23
N THR A 833 11.96 4.78 34.96
CA THR A 833 10.85 5.07 35.89
C THR A 833 9.51 4.58 35.34
N ASP A 834 8.54 4.26 36.21
CA ASP A 834 7.19 3.84 35.77
C ASP A 834 6.51 4.90 34.87
N CYS A 835 6.61 6.17 35.28
CA CYS A 835 6.04 7.31 34.55
C CYS A 835 6.72 7.58 33.22
N GLY A 836 8.03 7.40 33.12
CA GLY A 836 8.76 7.50 31.85
C GLY A 836 8.64 6.26 30.97
N THR A 837 7.96 5.20 31.46
CA THR A 837 7.73 3.95 30.74
C THR A 837 6.33 3.92 30.13
N PHE A 838 6.24 4.12 28.82
CA PHE A 838 4.97 4.14 28.07
C PHE A 838 5.16 3.74 26.61
N GLN A 839 4.07 3.31 25.98
CA GLN A 839 4.03 3.00 24.55
C GLN A 839 3.88 4.30 23.75
N ILE A 840 4.71 4.50 22.73
CA ILE A 840 4.73 5.73 21.92
C ILE A 840 3.56 5.77 20.93
N GLU A 841 3.13 4.60 20.42
CA GLU A 841 2.02 4.48 19.46
C GLU A 841 1.01 3.42 19.91
N SER A 842 -0.14 3.84 20.43
CA SER A 842 -1.20 2.93 20.89
C SER A 842 -2.34 2.74 19.88
N SER A 843 -2.31 3.43 18.73
CA SER A 843 -3.43 3.47 17.76
C SER A 843 -3.20 2.68 16.47
N LEU A 844 -1.98 2.16 16.24
CA LEU A 844 -1.66 1.33 15.08
C LEU A 844 -1.08 0.01 15.58
N PRO A 845 -1.55 -1.16 15.09
CA PRO A 845 -1.02 -2.46 15.51
C PRO A 845 0.31 -2.75 14.79
N ILE A 846 1.32 -1.89 14.96
CA ILE A 846 2.62 -2.05 14.30
C ILE A 846 3.47 -3.07 15.07
N SER A 847 3.83 -4.17 14.41
CA SER A 847 4.87 -5.09 14.88
C SER A 847 6.23 -4.59 14.45
N VAL A 848 6.94 -3.94 15.36
CA VAL A 848 8.30 -3.44 15.13
C VAL A 848 9.29 -4.61 15.01
N GLN A 849 10.13 -4.61 13.98
CA GLN A 849 11.12 -5.66 13.74
C GLN A 849 12.55 -5.25 14.15
N ASP A 850 12.93 -4.01 13.86
CA ASP A 850 14.28 -3.44 14.02
C ASP A 850 14.17 -1.93 14.35
N ILE A 851 15.17 -1.37 15.05
CA ILE A 851 15.22 0.00 15.57
C ILE A 851 16.65 0.52 15.37
N GLY A 852 16.77 1.74 14.86
CA GLY A 852 18.02 2.49 14.77
C GLY A 852 17.81 3.97 15.07
N SER A 853 18.86 4.77 14.89
CA SER A 853 18.81 6.20 15.20
C SER A 853 19.60 7.06 14.20
N VAL A 854 19.17 8.31 14.01
CA VAL A 854 19.95 9.38 13.38
C VAL A 854 19.87 10.60 14.28
N GLY A 855 20.96 10.94 14.97
CA GLY A 855 20.95 12.02 15.96
C GLY A 855 19.93 11.77 17.08
N ALA A 856 18.94 12.66 17.22
CA ALA A 856 17.85 12.53 18.20
C ALA A 856 16.57 11.97 17.58
N THR A 857 16.65 11.25 16.47
CA THR A 857 15.51 10.64 15.80
C THR A 857 15.62 9.12 15.89
N VAL A 858 14.55 8.48 16.32
CA VAL A 858 14.38 7.02 16.28
C VAL A 858 13.84 6.65 14.90
N LEU A 859 14.47 5.66 14.26
CA LEU A 859 13.96 5.00 13.06
C LEU A 859 13.61 3.57 13.42
N PHE A 860 12.48 3.06 12.93
CA PHE A 860 12.11 1.67 13.18
C PHE A 860 11.35 1.11 11.99
N ASN A 861 11.48 -0.18 11.73
CA ASN A 861 10.65 -0.84 10.71
C ASN A 861 9.53 -1.65 11.38
N GLY A 862 8.38 -1.77 10.73
CA GLY A 862 7.30 -2.58 11.29
C GLY A 862 6.20 -2.95 10.31
N ASN A 863 5.41 -3.96 10.68
CA ASN A 863 4.24 -4.41 9.93
C ASN A 863 2.96 -3.91 10.59
N ILE A 864 2.01 -3.39 9.83
CA ILE A 864 0.67 -3.11 10.34
C ILE A 864 -0.08 -4.45 10.43
N ASN A 865 -0.29 -4.95 11.65
CA ASN A 865 -0.98 -6.21 11.89
C ASN A 865 -2.50 -6.00 11.91
N GLU A 866 -3.16 -6.10 10.77
CA GLU A 866 -4.56 -6.54 10.78
C GLU A 866 -4.59 -8.07 10.67
N GLN A 867 -5.18 -8.72 11.67
CA GLN A 867 -5.27 -10.17 11.77
C GLN A 867 -5.89 -10.76 10.49
N SER A 868 -5.21 -11.78 9.96
CA SER A 868 -5.61 -12.70 8.88
C SER A 868 -5.55 -12.18 7.42
N TYR A 869 -4.47 -12.58 6.74
CA TYR A 869 -4.24 -12.65 5.28
C TYR A 869 -3.61 -11.47 4.53
N ILE A 870 -3.15 -10.39 5.18
CA ILE A 870 -2.32 -9.37 4.52
C ILE A 870 -0.83 -9.71 4.69
N SER A 871 -0.36 -10.71 3.93
CA SER A 871 1.08 -10.99 3.78
C SER A 871 1.70 -10.29 2.57
N GLU A 872 1.01 -9.30 1.98
CA GLU A 872 1.41 -8.65 0.71
C GLU A 872 2.16 -7.32 0.89
N PHE A 873 2.12 -6.71 2.08
CA PHE A 873 2.86 -5.49 2.39
C PHE A 873 3.93 -5.82 3.44
N GLY A 874 5.19 -5.94 3.01
CA GLY A 874 6.32 -6.13 3.91
C GLY A 874 6.49 -4.95 4.90
N PRO A 875 7.43 -5.04 5.87
CA PRO A 875 7.65 -4.00 6.86
C PRO A 875 7.98 -2.65 6.21
N GLU A 876 7.40 -1.58 6.75
CA GLU A 876 7.65 -0.19 6.34
C GLU A 876 8.66 0.49 7.27
N LEU A 877 9.32 1.56 6.80
CA LEU A 877 10.22 2.38 7.61
C LEU A 877 9.48 3.57 8.23
N TYR A 878 9.47 3.65 9.56
CA TYR A 878 8.86 4.70 10.36
C TYR A 878 9.92 5.58 11.03
N ARG A 879 9.54 6.83 11.31
CA ARG A 879 10.38 7.86 11.94
C ARG A 879 9.67 8.44 13.16
N TYR A 880 10.40 8.59 14.26
CA TYR A 880 9.94 9.27 15.48
C TYR A 880 10.98 10.26 16.00
N ASP A 881 10.64 11.55 16.05
CA ASP A 881 11.52 12.61 16.56
C ASP A 881 11.41 12.74 18.08
N VAL A 882 12.54 12.77 18.80
CA VAL A 882 12.59 12.69 20.28
C VAL A 882 12.38 14.04 20.98
N GLU A 883 12.18 15.15 20.26
CA GLU A 883 12.13 16.49 20.86
C GLU A 883 10.84 16.75 21.69
N GLY A 884 11.03 17.13 22.96
CA GLY A 884 10.01 17.83 23.76
C GLY A 884 9.18 17.00 24.75
N ILE A 885 9.63 15.82 25.17
CA ILE A 885 8.88 14.97 26.12
C ILE A 885 8.85 15.62 27.52
N ALA A 886 7.64 15.91 28.01
CA ALA A 886 7.43 16.57 29.30
C ALA A 886 7.73 15.63 30.50
N PRO A 887 8.24 16.17 31.63
CA PRO A 887 8.58 15.39 32.83
C PRO A 887 7.37 14.67 33.44
N CYS A 888 7.64 13.67 34.30
CA CYS A 888 6.68 12.71 34.87
C CYS A 888 5.31 13.26 35.36
N GLU A 889 5.22 14.53 35.76
CA GLU A 889 3.95 15.16 36.15
C GLU A 889 2.95 15.34 34.99
N ALA A 890 3.41 15.45 33.74
CA ALA A 890 2.55 15.55 32.56
C ALA A 890 1.99 14.19 32.13
N VAL A 891 2.78 13.11 32.27
CA VAL A 891 2.41 11.74 31.90
C VAL A 891 1.49 11.09 32.95
N ALA A 892 1.70 11.39 34.25
CA ALA A 892 0.83 10.91 35.33
C ALA A 892 -0.61 11.46 35.23
N ARG A 893 -0.80 12.63 34.60
CA ARG A 893 -2.14 13.12 34.26
C ARG A 893 -2.72 12.39 33.05
N ALA A 894 -1.91 11.95 32.09
CA ALA A 894 -2.35 11.26 30.87
C ALA A 894 -2.67 9.76 31.09
N ALA A 895 -2.02 9.10 32.05
CA ALA A 895 -2.16 7.68 32.31
C ALA A 895 -3.47 7.27 33.03
N GLN A 896 -4.26 8.23 33.56
CA GLN A 896 -5.57 7.95 34.18
C GLN A 896 -6.73 7.80 33.17
N PHE A 897 -6.47 7.77 31.85
CA PHE A 897 -7.51 7.96 30.83
C PHE A 897 -7.92 6.72 30.02
N ASN A 898 -7.56 5.51 30.46
CA ASN A 898 -7.87 4.25 29.76
C ASN A 898 -8.89 3.34 30.51
N ASP A 899 -9.91 3.92 31.14
CA ASP A 899 -11.06 3.11 31.57
C ASP A 899 -12.04 2.92 30.40
N GLU A 900 -12.35 1.66 30.09
CA GLU A 900 -13.22 1.20 28.99
C GLU A 900 -14.58 1.95 28.96
N MET A 901 -14.95 2.49 27.79
CA MET A 901 -16.22 3.22 27.59
C MET A 901 -17.34 2.32 27.08
N ASN A 902 -18.53 2.44 27.68
CA ASN A 902 -19.80 1.93 27.15
C ASN A 902 -20.39 2.90 26.10
N GLY A 903 -21.05 2.35 25.07
CA GLY A 903 -21.29 2.96 23.75
C GLY A 903 -22.15 4.23 23.59
N ASP A 904 -22.61 4.90 24.66
CA ASP A 904 -23.52 6.06 24.53
C ASP A 904 -22.89 7.43 24.84
N ASP A 905 -21.81 7.51 25.63
CA ASP A 905 -21.12 8.79 25.95
C ASP A 905 -19.99 9.05 24.91
N THR A 906 -20.22 9.91 23.91
CA THR A 906 -19.23 10.14 22.83
C THR A 906 -18.95 11.62 22.55
N MET A 907 -17.67 11.94 22.34
CA MET A 907 -17.22 13.22 21.77
C MET A 907 -16.66 12.98 20.36
N ARG A 908 -17.12 13.74 19.38
CA ARG A 908 -16.62 13.75 17.99
C ARG A 908 -16.01 15.12 17.72
N SER A 909 -14.88 15.15 17.05
CA SER A 909 -14.19 16.38 16.68
C SER A 909 -13.93 16.38 15.19
N TYR A 910 -14.39 17.42 14.51
CA TYR A 910 -14.17 17.63 13.09
C TYR A 910 -13.24 18.83 12.93
N PRO A 911 -11.92 18.62 12.77
CA PRO A 911 -11.04 19.70 12.39
C PRO A 911 -11.42 20.19 10.99
N ASN A 912 -11.59 21.50 10.83
CA ASN A 912 -11.68 22.15 9.53
C ASN A 912 -10.31 22.78 9.22
N PRO A 913 -9.44 22.05 8.50
CA PRO A 913 -8.05 22.47 8.26
C PRO A 913 -7.95 23.80 7.49
N PHE A 914 -8.97 24.18 6.71
CA PHE A 914 -8.94 25.39 5.87
C PHE A 914 -9.38 26.68 6.56
N LYS A 915 -10.10 26.60 7.69
CA LYS A 915 -10.59 27.79 8.41
C LYS A 915 -9.87 28.04 9.72
N HIS A 916 -8.93 27.18 10.09
CA HIS A 916 -8.41 27.10 11.45
C HIS A 916 -9.57 27.04 12.45
N GLU A 917 -10.57 26.19 12.21
CA GLU A 917 -11.75 26.05 13.09
C GLU A 917 -11.94 24.57 13.43
N LEU A 918 -12.26 24.29 14.69
CA LEU A 918 -12.53 22.95 15.19
C LEU A 918 -13.99 22.86 15.64
N ILE A 919 -14.73 21.87 15.15
CA ILE A 919 -16.10 21.63 15.60
C ILE A 919 -16.08 20.47 16.58
N VAL A 920 -16.54 20.69 17.81
CA VAL A 920 -16.61 19.66 18.84
C VAL A 920 -18.08 19.32 19.09
N GLN A 921 -18.45 18.09 18.74
CA GLN A 921 -19.78 17.54 18.95
C GLN A 921 -19.73 16.57 20.13
N VAL A 922 -20.63 16.76 21.10
CA VAL A 922 -20.73 15.90 22.29
C VAL A 922 -22.14 15.31 22.34
N ASN A 923 -22.25 13.99 22.37
CA ASN A 923 -23.53 13.30 22.60
C ASN A 923 -23.72 13.10 24.10
N GLY A 924 -24.66 13.86 24.68
CA GLY A 924 -25.09 13.84 26.08
C GLY A 924 -26.49 14.46 26.22
N GLU A 925 -27.00 14.67 27.44
CA GLU A 925 -28.32 15.30 27.65
C GLU A 925 -28.36 16.71 27.04
N ALA A 926 -29.31 16.97 26.13
CA ALA A 926 -29.37 18.17 25.28
C ALA A 926 -29.46 19.53 26.01
N ASN A 927 -29.59 19.55 27.35
CA ASN A 927 -29.78 20.75 28.16
C ASN A 927 -28.62 21.06 29.14
N ARG A 928 -27.42 20.48 28.97
CA ARG A 928 -26.22 20.81 29.78
C ARG A 928 -25.13 21.51 28.97
N THR A 929 -24.44 22.45 29.62
CA THR A 929 -23.21 23.10 29.15
C THR A 929 -22.00 22.27 29.55
N TYR A 930 -21.02 22.16 28.64
CA TYR A 930 -19.79 21.39 28.85
C TYR A 930 -18.57 22.32 28.72
N ALA A 931 -17.54 22.15 29.56
CA ALA A 931 -16.28 22.87 29.41
C ALA A 931 -15.30 22.02 28.60
N VAL A 932 -14.74 22.58 27.52
CA VAL A 932 -13.67 21.94 26.75
C VAL A 932 -12.36 22.65 27.05
N GLU A 933 -11.37 21.87 27.44
CA GLU A 933 -9.99 22.28 27.64
C GLU A 933 -9.13 21.69 26.51
N VAL A 934 -8.20 22.48 25.98
CA VAL A 934 -7.28 22.05 24.93
C VAL A 934 -5.86 22.08 25.45
N PHE A 935 -5.14 20.99 25.20
CA PHE A 935 -3.75 20.81 25.57
C PHE A 935 -2.92 20.52 24.32
N ALA A 936 -1.71 21.05 24.24
CA ALA A 936 -0.70 20.52 23.34
C ALA A 936 -0.22 19.15 23.85
N LEU A 937 0.40 18.34 23.00
CA LEU A 937 0.93 17.02 23.40
C LEU A 937 1.89 17.07 24.59
N ASN A 938 2.57 18.20 24.81
CA ASN A 938 3.43 18.43 25.97
C ASN A 938 2.66 18.76 27.27
N GLY A 939 1.33 18.64 27.28
CA GLY A 939 0.47 18.88 28.43
C GLY A 939 0.21 20.35 28.75
N ARG A 940 0.78 21.29 27.99
CA ARG A 940 0.49 22.73 28.15
C ARG A 940 -0.96 23.00 27.75
N ARG A 941 -1.76 23.52 28.68
CA ARG A 941 -3.12 24.00 28.38
C ARG A 941 -3.02 25.21 27.46
N ILE A 942 -3.46 25.05 26.23
CA ILE A 942 -3.46 26.07 25.18
C ILE A 942 -4.67 26.97 25.36
N GLN A 943 -5.84 26.37 25.65
CA GLN A 943 -7.08 27.11 25.72
C GLN A 943 -8.11 26.38 26.61
N SER A 944 -9.11 27.11 27.07
CA SER A 944 -10.31 26.55 27.71
C SER A 944 -11.51 27.45 27.49
N THR A 945 -12.69 26.90 27.27
CA THR A 945 -13.94 27.67 27.43
C THR A 945 -14.57 27.45 28.78
N ALA A 946 -15.29 28.47 29.24
CA ALA A 946 -16.12 28.36 30.43
C ALA A 946 -17.39 27.54 30.14
N GLU A 947 -17.98 27.66 28.95
CA GLU A 947 -19.27 27.04 28.62
C GLU A 947 -19.35 26.80 27.09
N LEU A 948 -19.55 25.56 26.64
CA LEU A 948 -19.93 25.24 25.26
C LEU A 948 -21.42 24.92 25.20
N ILE A 949 -22.11 25.53 24.23
CA ILE A 949 -23.45 25.12 23.82
C ILE A 949 -23.33 24.16 22.64
N PHE A 950 -24.26 23.22 22.56
CA PHE A 950 -24.43 22.22 21.50
C PHE A 950 -24.07 22.75 20.09
N ASN A 951 -23.11 22.11 19.41
CA ASN A 951 -22.66 22.40 18.03
C ASN A 951 -22.00 23.77 17.77
N GLU A 952 -21.26 24.33 18.73
CA GLU A 952 -20.47 25.54 18.48
C GLU A 952 -19.10 25.29 17.82
N LYS A 953 -18.65 26.28 17.04
CA LYS A 953 -17.35 26.29 16.34
C LYS A 953 -16.26 26.91 17.21
N TYR A 954 -15.08 26.30 17.20
CA TYR A 954 -13.93 26.72 17.99
C TYR A 954 -12.81 27.26 17.10
N PRO A 955 -12.47 28.55 17.14
CA PRO A 955 -11.39 29.09 16.33
C PRO A 955 -10.01 28.65 16.86
N MET A 956 -9.26 27.90 16.05
CA MET A 956 -7.87 27.47 16.25
C MET A 956 -6.88 28.57 15.80
N GLY A 957 -6.91 29.71 16.48
CA GLY A 957 -6.11 30.90 16.17
C GLY A 957 -4.59 30.69 16.24
N SER A 958 -3.82 31.77 16.15
CA SER A 958 -2.33 31.76 16.09
C SER A 958 -1.65 31.14 17.32
N GLU A 959 -2.38 30.88 18.40
CA GLU A 959 -1.85 30.23 19.61
C GLU A 959 -1.75 28.70 19.48
N TRP A 960 -2.33 28.13 18.42
CA TRP A 960 -2.20 26.72 18.04
C TRP A 960 -1.23 26.62 16.86
N PRO A 961 0.10 26.47 17.06
CA PRO A 961 1.02 26.14 15.97
C PRO A 961 0.67 24.81 15.28
N GLU A 962 1.31 24.47 14.17
CA GLU A 962 1.20 23.12 13.60
C GLU A 962 1.61 22.06 14.63
N GLY A 963 0.88 20.95 14.62
CA GLY A 963 1.12 19.86 15.54
C GLY A 963 -0.16 19.22 16.06
N ILE A 964 0.02 18.37 17.05
CA ILE A 964 -1.04 17.53 17.62
C ILE A 964 -1.51 18.12 18.95
N TYR A 965 -2.83 18.12 19.13
CA TYR A 965 -3.53 18.65 20.29
C TYR A 965 -4.46 17.60 20.89
N LEU A 966 -4.68 17.70 22.20
CA LEU A 966 -5.62 16.89 22.95
C LEU A 966 -6.74 17.78 23.46
N LEU A 967 -7.96 17.45 23.08
CA LEU A 967 -9.18 18.03 23.63
C LEU A 967 -9.62 17.19 24.81
N LYS A 968 -10.12 17.86 25.84
CA LYS A 968 -10.67 17.27 27.04
C LYS A 968 -12.01 17.91 27.36
N ALA A 969 -13.05 17.10 27.51
CA ALA A 969 -14.38 17.56 27.92
C ALA A 969 -14.87 16.72 29.10
N ASN A 970 -15.58 17.32 30.04
CA ASN A 970 -16.33 16.56 31.05
C ASN A 970 -17.76 16.34 30.52
N VAL A 971 -18.07 15.11 30.08
CA VAL A 971 -19.38 14.72 29.56
C VAL A 971 -20.05 13.80 30.58
N ASN A 972 -21.16 14.24 31.15
CA ASN A 972 -21.95 13.47 32.13
C ASN A 972 -21.15 13.00 33.37
N GLY A 973 -20.14 13.77 33.81
CA GLY A 973 -19.28 13.41 34.94
C GLY A 973 -18.08 12.54 34.59
N LYS A 974 -17.93 12.17 33.31
CA LYS A 974 -16.78 11.43 32.78
C LYS A 974 -15.92 12.34 31.91
N ILE A 975 -14.61 12.17 31.99
CA ILE A 975 -13.68 12.91 31.13
C ILE A 975 -13.56 12.16 29.81
N VAL A 976 -13.86 12.83 28.71
CA VAL A 976 -13.69 12.33 27.35
C VAL A 976 -12.57 13.12 26.69
N THR A 977 -11.69 12.45 25.94
CA THR A 977 -10.58 13.08 25.23
C THR A 977 -10.55 12.76 23.73
N ARG A 978 -10.04 13.69 22.92
CA ARG A 978 -9.87 13.51 21.47
C ARG A 978 -8.58 14.14 20.96
N LYS A 979 -7.90 13.43 20.06
CA LYS A 979 -6.72 13.93 19.34
C LYS A 979 -7.17 14.75 18.13
N VAL A 980 -6.57 15.91 17.96
CA VAL A 980 -6.76 16.78 16.79
C VAL A 980 -5.39 17.12 16.23
N VAL A 981 -5.23 16.99 14.92
CA VAL A 981 -3.99 17.35 14.23
C VAL A 981 -4.24 18.64 13.45
N LYS A 982 -3.40 19.64 13.68
CA LYS A 982 -3.33 20.86 12.88
C LYS A 982 -2.14 20.71 11.94
N THR A 983 -2.41 20.34 10.70
CA THR A 983 -1.45 20.34 9.60
C THR A 983 -1.59 21.63 8.80
N HIS A 984 -0.58 21.93 7.99
CA HIS A 984 -0.49 23.16 7.23
C HIS A 984 -1.62 23.35 6.20
#